data_AF-A0A4Z0Y6B5-F1
#
_entry.id   AF-A0A4Z0Y6B5-F1
#
_cell.length_a   1.000
_cell.length_b   1.000
_cell.length_c   1.000
_cell.angle_alpha   90.00
_cell.angle_beta   90.00
_cell.angle_gamma   90.00
#
_symmetry.space_group_name_H-M   'P 1'
#
loop_
_entity.id
_entity.type
_entity.pdbx_description
1 polymer ?
#
loop_
_entity_poly.entity_id
_entity_poly.type
_entity_poly.pdbx_seq_one_letter_code
_entity_poly.pdbx_strand_id
1 'polypeptide(L)'
;MPTIFHHQTPLEKSIHDEIEAGVEKGSNIHSIPPLGQPRDENKFWFQRGKNYDPNAIATQPSVYDIVDVREQYKPRADWENAHRFDPSDRWNWGEEHEVVRKIDRRIMLWVAIMFTAMELDRANLSQAMADNFLEDMNLSTNDYNLEPKGLITGTIGIMSFVMLPPGPTQTASWSRGKDGWFTAREESIMVNRIIRDDPSKGTMHNREPITLKLLWQSLTDIDLWPIYAIGLTFNIPTFSPQLYLTLSLKGLGFTTFQTNLLSIPYLVLKIINMLLLSTLAEVTGQLAASASLFQFWCLPFLIYLRVVDTTHTSKWLTWAIISLLLAAPLAHPVQVGWISRNANTVRSRAVGAALYNMFLQAGVVISSNIYRADDAPLYRRGNSILLGILSLNLVLYVVAKSYYIWRNRSRARKWDRMTPEEKIISVAAPSKKHQGTYMLPRYWRYREKLPSAFCLWTRSRMTMLRLLASVALANAQCTTETFTAMLADKAEATINFVQAVPRDGSFGEGAANIPFPRNVTKLPALCAVSINVKSSENSSYNFGLFLPDSTWNERFIATGNGGYGGGINWPDMGTFSHYGFATMSTDTGHSSGVADGTWALNAPESVIDWGHRAMHGSVVLSKHIVTNYYAISDGIKYSYYASCSTGGRQGLREIQLHPESFDGISVGAPAWWSPHLAGATLWQGLYNYPESDPKHINPSLFSTVTAEMKRQCDPQDGLVDNIVSDPYGCNFDFEALLCTSTNSPACLTPAQLTTLYKFYNDWVDTNQEFVFPGVTIGTDASFLMGSISTLGSDFLNYFVYNDTEYDYTKFTYKDLQFADTINPGNASAHDFDLSPFLNRGGKILKYHGTVDALIPTGSSVYFYKKVLQTLRPKGINIDDFYRFFLIPDMNHCSGSVTGPWYIAAGSQSLTGATHSVPGYEDAEHDVILAMMKWVEAGEAPDHLIATKFVNDTATLGVQSQRPLCVYPKQAKYISGDPNLPGSWECKSLY
;
A
#
# COMPACT_ATOMS: atom_id res chain seq x y z
N MET A 1 10.99 25.14 0.40
CA MET A 1 10.51 25.70 1.68
C MET A 1 9.97 24.57 2.54
N PRO A 2 10.23 24.57 3.85
CA PRO A 2 10.41 23.35 4.63
C PRO A 2 9.10 22.62 4.93
N THR A 3 9.18 21.30 4.79
CA THR A 3 8.43 20.25 5.47
C THR A 3 7.76 20.71 6.77
N ILE A 4 6.42 20.78 6.75
CA ILE A 4 5.62 20.80 7.97
C ILE A 4 5.27 19.35 8.27
N PHE A 5 6.25 18.70 8.89
CA PHE A 5 6.06 17.55 9.74
C PHE A 5 4.86 17.79 10.68
N HIS A 6 4.32 16.72 11.27
CA HIS A 6 3.68 16.87 12.58
C HIS A 6 4.68 17.61 13.47
N HIS A 7 4.53 18.94 13.56
CA HIS A 7 5.31 19.71 14.48
C HIS A 7 4.85 19.20 15.84
N GLN A 8 5.73 18.46 16.51
CA GLN A 8 6.04 18.78 17.90
C GLN A 8 5.96 20.29 17.94
N THR A 9 4.94 20.76 18.62
CA THR A 9 4.80 22.19 18.74
C THR A 9 6.08 22.79 19.33
N PRO A 10 6.35 24.08 19.11
CA PRO A 10 7.56 24.72 19.62
C PRO A 10 7.83 24.43 21.11
N LEU A 11 6.76 24.16 21.88
CA LEU A 11 6.78 23.76 23.28
C LEU A 11 7.23 22.31 23.54
N GLU A 12 6.82 21.34 22.72
CA GLU A 12 7.24 19.94 22.85
C GLU A 12 8.70 19.75 22.44
N LYS A 13 9.13 20.52 21.45
CA LYS A 13 10.54 20.60 21.05
C LYS A 13 11.38 21.26 22.15
N SER A 14 10.91 22.38 22.71
CA SER A 14 11.56 23.06 23.84
C SER A 14 11.69 22.20 25.10
N ILE A 15 10.73 21.33 25.44
CA ILE A 15 10.87 20.39 26.56
C ILE A 15 11.90 19.31 26.21
N HIS A 16 11.89 18.81 24.98
CA HIS A 16 12.83 17.77 24.56
C HIS A 16 14.27 18.29 24.60
N ASP A 17 14.47 19.50 24.09
CA ASP A 17 15.74 20.23 24.11
C ASP A 17 16.15 20.59 25.56
N GLU A 18 15.20 20.96 26.45
CA GLU A 18 15.47 21.24 27.88
C GLU A 18 15.79 19.96 28.68
N ILE A 19 15.20 18.81 28.34
CA ILE A 19 15.48 17.50 28.96
C ILE A 19 16.84 16.97 28.50
N GLU A 20 17.16 17.07 27.20
CA GLU A 20 18.50 16.75 26.68
C GLU A 20 19.58 17.63 27.32
N ALA A 21 19.32 18.95 27.45
CA ALA A 21 20.23 19.88 28.12
C ALA A 21 20.40 19.60 29.63
N GLY A 22 19.38 19.04 30.28
CA GLY A 22 19.44 18.60 31.69
C GLY A 22 20.22 17.30 31.88
N VAL A 23 20.12 16.36 30.94
CA VAL A 23 20.91 15.11 30.92
C VAL A 23 22.40 15.40 30.71
N GLU A 24 22.74 16.40 29.91
CA GLU A 24 24.15 16.78 29.67
C GLU A 24 24.83 17.49 30.85
N LYS A 25 24.09 18.06 31.80
CA LYS A 25 24.67 18.90 32.88
C LYS A 25 24.83 18.22 34.25
N GLY A 26 24.47 16.95 34.39
CA GLY A 26 24.52 16.23 35.68
C GLY A 26 25.29 14.90 35.63
N SER A 27 26.60 14.97 35.93
CA SER A 27 27.47 13.94 36.55
C SER A 27 27.24 12.44 36.27
N ASN A 28 28.30 11.77 35.76
CA ASN A 28 28.69 10.36 36.01
C ASN A 28 27.62 9.44 36.63
N ILE A 29 26.84 8.76 35.80
CA ILE A 29 26.13 7.53 36.20
C ILE A 29 26.37 6.47 35.12
N HIS A 30 27.19 5.47 35.46
CA HIS A 30 27.16 4.19 34.80
C HIS A 30 25.71 3.64 34.83
N SER A 31 25.20 3.17 33.69
CA SER A 31 24.05 2.24 33.53
C SER A 31 22.61 2.76 33.42
N ILE A 32 22.32 3.92 32.82
CA ILE A 32 20.94 4.22 32.37
C ILE A 32 20.81 3.89 30.86
N PRO A 33 19.96 2.93 30.44
CA PRO A 33 19.78 2.60 29.03
C PRO A 33 19.09 3.75 28.26
N PRO A 34 19.38 3.91 26.95
CA PRO A 34 18.90 5.04 26.16
C PRO A 34 17.36 5.10 26.08
N LEU A 35 16.81 6.31 25.91
CA LEU A 35 15.37 6.51 25.69
C LEU A 35 15.01 6.27 24.22
N GLY A 36 13.77 5.88 23.95
CA GLY A 36 13.26 5.69 22.59
C GLY A 36 13.12 7.02 21.84
N GLN A 37 13.29 6.99 20.51
CA GLN A 37 13.03 8.18 19.68
C GLN A 37 11.55 8.62 19.82
N PRO A 38 11.27 9.93 19.90
CA PRO A 38 9.90 10.44 19.91
C PRO A 38 9.18 10.03 18.62
N ARG A 39 8.07 9.31 18.75
CA ARG A 39 7.26 8.88 17.61
C ARG A 39 5.86 9.48 17.71
N ASP A 40 5.35 10.01 16.60
CA ASP A 40 3.95 10.38 16.49
C ASP A 40 3.08 9.11 16.47
N GLU A 41 2.50 8.79 17.62
CA GLU A 41 1.56 7.68 17.76
C GLU A 41 0.19 8.06 17.18
N ASN A 42 -0.06 7.64 15.94
CA ASN A 42 -1.41 7.41 15.44
C ASN A 42 -1.40 6.06 14.73
N LYS A 43 -1.84 5.00 15.41
CA LYS A 43 -2.05 3.70 14.78
C LYS A 43 -3.39 3.10 15.19
N PHE A 44 -4.35 3.14 14.27
CA PHE A 44 -5.50 2.25 14.32
C PHE A 44 -5.03 0.78 14.30
N TRP A 45 -5.87 -0.14 14.79
CA TRP A 45 -5.55 -1.57 14.85
C TRP A 45 -5.16 -2.17 13.49
N PHE A 46 -5.68 -1.64 12.37
CA PHE A 46 -5.29 -2.01 11.01
C PHE A 46 -4.00 -1.31 10.49
N GLN A 47 -3.56 -0.22 11.13
CA GLN A 47 -2.28 0.46 10.86
C GLN A 47 -1.11 -0.11 11.68
N ARG A 48 -1.37 -1.12 12.53
CA ARG A 48 -0.35 -1.84 13.30
C ARG A 48 0.62 -2.66 12.42
N GLY A 49 0.39 -2.73 11.10
CA GLY A 49 1.22 -3.46 10.13
C GLY A 49 2.37 -2.69 9.47
N LYS A 50 2.63 -1.41 9.79
CA LYS A 50 3.81 -0.71 9.25
C LYS A 50 5.10 -1.18 9.95
N ASN A 51 6.13 -1.55 9.17
CA ASN A 51 7.51 -1.83 9.59
C ASN A 51 7.90 -1.01 10.84
N TYR A 52 7.88 -1.66 11.99
CA TYR A 52 8.43 -1.13 13.23
C TYR A 52 9.50 -2.12 13.66
N ASP A 53 10.66 -1.62 14.03
CA ASP A 53 11.69 -2.45 14.66
C ASP A 53 11.17 -2.90 16.03
N PRO A 54 10.91 -4.21 16.25
CA PRO A 54 10.43 -4.72 17.53
C PRO A 54 11.47 -4.52 18.64
N ASN A 55 12.75 -4.44 18.29
CA ASN A 55 13.85 -4.29 19.24
C ASN A 55 14.14 -2.84 19.58
N ALA A 56 13.56 -1.87 18.86
CA ALA A 56 13.70 -0.46 19.17
C ALA A 56 13.04 -0.13 20.51
N ILE A 57 13.67 0.76 21.28
CA ILE A 57 13.22 1.18 22.61
C ILE A 57 11.91 1.95 22.48
N ALA A 58 10.89 1.52 23.25
CA ALA A 58 9.58 2.14 23.28
C ALA A 58 9.48 3.23 24.36
N THR A 59 10.27 3.12 25.43
CA THR A 59 10.20 4.03 26.59
C THR A 59 10.47 5.49 26.21
N GLN A 60 9.43 6.32 26.31
CA GLN A 60 9.49 7.75 26.00
C GLN A 60 10.06 8.59 27.16
N PRO A 61 10.67 9.76 26.88
CA PRO A 61 11.10 10.70 27.92
C PRO A 61 9.95 11.13 28.85
N SER A 62 10.20 11.14 30.16
CA SER A 62 9.22 11.49 31.20
C SER A 62 9.85 12.28 32.36
N VAL A 63 9.02 12.79 33.27
CA VAL A 63 9.46 13.50 34.50
C VAL A 63 10.41 12.68 35.37
N TYR A 64 10.30 11.34 35.27
CA TYR A 64 11.11 10.41 36.05
C TYR A 64 12.56 10.33 35.59
N ASP A 65 12.88 10.86 34.41
CA ASP A 65 14.25 10.87 33.87
C ASP A 65 15.03 12.14 34.31
N ILE A 66 14.38 13.08 35.01
CA ILE A 66 15.00 14.30 35.55
C ILE A 66 15.32 14.08 37.04
N VAL A 67 16.61 14.07 37.39
CA VAL A 67 17.12 13.70 38.72
C VAL A 67 16.53 14.57 39.85
N ASP A 68 16.34 15.86 39.61
CA ASP A 68 15.89 16.79 40.66
C ASP A 68 14.38 16.71 40.96
N VAL A 69 13.57 16.16 40.05
CA VAL A 69 12.10 16.10 40.19
C VAL A 69 11.55 14.68 40.33
N ARG A 70 12.31 13.62 39.98
CA ARG A 70 11.87 12.22 40.05
C ARG A 70 11.29 11.81 41.41
N GLU A 71 11.83 12.35 42.50
CA GLU A 71 11.39 12.04 43.87
C GLU A 71 10.02 12.65 44.21
N GLN A 72 9.69 13.80 43.62
CA GLN A 72 8.41 14.49 43.86
C GLN A 72 7.25 13.83 43.11
N TYR A 73 7.55 13.15 42.00
CA TYR A 73 6.59 12.44 41.17
C TYR A 73 6.41 10.97 41.53
N LYS A 74 7.13 10.47 42.56
CA LYS A 74 6.97 9.09 43.01
C LYS A 74 5.50 8.82 43.34
N PRO A 75 4.93 7.70 42.85
CA PRO A 75 3.61 7.26 43.27
C PRO A 75 3.55 7.16 44.80
N ARG A 76 2.37 7.38 45.38
CA ARG A 76 2.22 7.21 46.82
C ARG A 76 2.59 5.78 47.24
N ALA A 77 3.17 5.63 48.43
CA ALA A 77 3.57 4.32 48.94
C ALA A 77 2.39 3.34 49.10
N ASP A 78 1.17 3.86 49.28
CA ASP A 78 -0.08 3.09 49.37
C ASP A 78 -0.77 2.85 48.03
N TRP A 79 -0.19 3.31 46.91
CA TRP A 79 -0.71 3.02 45.58
C TRP A 79 -0.52 1.54 45.24
N GLU A 80 -1.59 0.88 44.78
CA GLU A 80 -1.64 -0.59 44.68
C GLU A 80 -0.56 -1.19 43.75
N ASN A 81 -0.05 -0.42 42.79
CA ASN A 81 0.97 -0.86 41.85
C ASN A 81 2.38 -0.31 42.16
N ALA A 82 2.57 0.40 43.28
CA ALA A 82 3.85 1.03 43.63
C ALA A 82 5.02 0.04 43.69
N HIS A 83 4.75 -1.22 44.05
CA HIS A 83 5.75 -2.29 44.12
C HIS A 83 6.33 -2.73 42.76
N ARG A 84 5.67 -2.39 41.64
CA ARG A 84 6.15 -2.65 40.27
C ARG A 84 6.67 -1.39 39.58
N PHE A 85 6.64 -0.25 40.26
CA PHE A 85 7.12 1.01 39.71
C PHE A 85 8.65 1.07 39.80
N ASP A 86 9.30 1.22 38.65
CA ASP A 86 10.73 1.43 38.56
C ASP A 86 11.00 2.53 37.50
N PRO A 87 11.44 3.73 37.91
CA PRO A 87 11.68 4.84 36.99
C PRO A 87 12.81 4.53 35.98
N SER A 88 13.71 3.60 36.30
CA SER A 88 14.83 3.18 35.46
C SER A 88 14.46 2.07 34.47
N ASP A 89 13.26 1.48 34.56
CA ASP A 89 12.83 0.41 33.67
C ASP A 89 12.74 0.88 32.21
N ARG A 90 13.15 0.02 31.27
CA ARG A 90 13.18 0.27 29.82
C ARG A 90 12.67 -0.97 29.10
N TRP A 91 11.84 -0.77 28.09
CA TRP A 91 11.26 -1.86 27.28
C TRP A 91 11.24 -1.50 25.80
N ASN A 92 11.18 -2.53 24.95
CA ASN A 92 11.12 -2.37 23.50
C ASN A 92 9.68 -2.43 22.95
N TRP A 93 9.52 -2.09 21.68
CA TRP A 93 8.20 -2.12 21.03
C TRP A 93 7.63 -3.55 20.96
N GLY A 94 8.45 -4.58 20.82
CA GLY A 94 7.99 -5.98 20.83
C GLY A 94 7.28 -6.35 22.14
N GLU A 95 7.92 -6.04 23.27
CA GLU A 95 7.38 -6.27 24.61
C GLU A 95 6.09 -5.47 24.85
N GLU A 96 6.04 -4.18 24.49
CA GLU A 96 4.83 -3.35 24.64
C GLU A 96 3.67 -3.89 23.79
N HIS A 97 3.92 -4.26 22.53
CA HIS A 97 2.88 -4.79 21.65
C HIS A 97 2.39 -6.17 22.08
N GLU A 98 3.23 -7.00 22.71
CA GLU A 98 2.80 -8.27 23.30
C GLU A 98 1.83 -8.04 24.45
N VAL A 99 2.17 -7.14 25.39
CA VAL A 99 1.29 -6.73 26.50
C VAL A 99 -0.03 -6.17 25.97
N VAL A 100 0.00 -5.26 25.00
CA VAL A 100 -1.20 -4.67 24.39
C VAL A 100 -2.07 -5.74 23.73
N ARG A 101 -1.50 -6.67 22.95
CA ARG A 101 -2.26 -7.78 22.34
C ARG A 101 -2.95 -8.66 23.38
N LYS A 102 -2.29 -8.87 24.52
CA LYS A 102 -2.82 -9.67 25.63
C LYS A 102 -3.97 -8.95 26.33
N ILE A 103 -3.84 -7.64 26.56
CA ILE A 103 -4.93 -6.78 27.05
C ILE A 103 -6.12 -6.79 26.08
N ASP A 104 -5.87 -6.63 24.78
CA ASP A 104 -6.92 -6.62 23.74
C ASP A 104 -7.73 -7.93 23.75
N ARG A 105 -7.04 -9.08 23.85
CA ARG A 105 -7.67 -10.41 23.87
C ARG A 105 -8.40 -10.73 25.17
N ARG A 106 -7.84 -10.36 26.32
CA ARG A 106 -8.36 -10.76 27.65
C ARG A 106 -9.36 -9.77 28.22
N ILE A 107 -9.12 -8.46 28.02
CA ILE A 107 -9.91 -7.38 28.62
C ILE A 107 -10.84 -6.76 27.59
N MET A 108 -10.33 -6.27 26.45
CA MET A 108 -11.16 -5.52 25.49
C MET A 108 -12.24 -6.38 24.86
N LEU A 109 -11.95 -7.65 24.56
CA LEU A 109 -12.96 -8.60 24.08
C LEU A 109 -14.08 -8.80 25.11
N TRP A 110 -13.75 -8.96 26.39
CA TRP A 110 -14.74 -9.12 27.45
C TRP A 110 -15.55 -7.85 27.67
N VAL A 111 -14.89 -6.69 27.63
CA VAL A 111 -15.54 -5.37 27.67
C VAL A 111 -16.53 -5.23 26.52
N ALA A 112 -16.17 -5.62 25.30
CA ALA A 112 -17.09 -5.61 24.16
C ALA A 112 -18.32 -6.49 24.42
N ILE A 113 -18.14 -7.73 24.91
CA ILE A 113 -19.26 -8.63 25.25
C ILE A 113 -20.18 -8.01 26.29
N MET A 114 -19.63 -7.44 27.38
CA MET A 114 -20.42 -6.82 28.44
C MET A 114 -21.21 -5.60 27.95
N PHE A 115 -20.57 -4.71 27.18
CA PHE A 115 -21.24 -3.53 26.63
C PHE A 115 -22.30 -3.89 25.58
N THR A 116 -22.05 -4.89 24.74
CA THR A 116 -23.05 -5.40 23.78
C THR A 116 -24.27 -5.97 24.50
N ALA A 117 -24.06 -6.77 25.55
CA ALA A 117 -25.16 -7.32 26.33
C ALA A 117 -26.00 -6.23 27.02
N MET A 118 -25.35 -5.19 27.56
CA MET A 118 -26.04 -4.05 28.17
C MET A 118 -26.91 -3.28 27.17
N GLU A 119 -26.43 -3.09 25.93
CA GLU A 119 -27.18 -2.39 24.89
C GLU A 119 -28.27 -3.27 24.24
N LEU A 120 -28.10 -4.59 24.22
CA LEU A 120 -29.12 -5.54 23.75
C LEU A 120 -30.45 -5.33 24.48
N ASP A 121 -30.41 -5.15 25.80
CA ASP A 121 -31.58 -4.89 26.62
C ASP A 121 -32.21 -3.53 26.33
N ARG A 122 -31.38 -2.49 26.26
CA ARG A 122 -31.79 -1.09 26.14
C ARG A 122 -32.46 -0.80 24.79
N ALA A 123 -31.95 -1.39 23.71
CA ALA A 123 -32.46 -1.16 22.36
C ALA A 123 -33.70 -2.02 22.04
N ASN A 124 -33.76 -3.27 22.52
CA ASN A 124 -34.86 -4.18 22.21
C ASN A 124 -36.13 -3.93 23.05
N LEU A 125 -36.00 -3.39 24.27
CA LEU A 125 -37.17 -3.07 25.11
C LEU A 125 -38.04 -1.98 24.50
N SER A 126 -37.42 -0.89 24.00
CA SER A 126 -38.16 0.25 23.46
C SER A 126 -38.93 -0.11 22.18
N GLN A 127 -38.36 -0.96 21.33
CA GLN A 127 -39.03 -1.45 20.12
C GLN A 127 -40.12 -2.49 20.41
N ALA A 128 -39.88 -3.42 21.34
CA ALA A 128 -40.85 -4.45 21.71
C ALA A 128 -42.07 -3.88 22.46
N MET A 129 -41.90 -2.83 23.27
CA MET A 129 -43.01 -2.18 23.99
C MET A 129 -43.81 -1.19 23.13
N ALA A 130 -43.25 -0.71 22.02
CA ALA A 130 -43.88 0.33 21.21
C ALA A 130 -45.06 -0.18 20.37
N ASP A 131 -45.32 -1.49 20.33
CA ASP A 131 -46.32 -2.04 19.42
C ASP A 131 -46.81 -3.45 19.81
N ASN A 132 -47.87 -3.55 20.63
CA ASN A 132 -48.71 -4.73 20.99
C ASN A 132 -48.05 -6.13 21.07
N PHE A 133 -46.73 -6.25 21.01
CA PHE A 133 -45.98 -7.49 20.86
C PHE A 133 -46.08 -8.33 22.13
N LEU A 134 -46.13 -7.66 23.27
CA LEU A 134 -46.40 -8.29 24.56
C LEU A 134 -47.82 -8.87 24.63
N GLU A 135 -48.81 -8.18 24.05
CA GLU A 135 -50.18 -8.71 23.93
C GLU A 135 -50.24 -9.90 22.95
N ASP A 136 -49.59 -9.78 21.80
CA ASP A 136 -49.52 -10.84 20.76
C ASP A 136 -48.82 -12.12 21.26
N MET A 137 -47.81 -11.97 22.13
CA MET A 137 -47.08 -13.08 22.76
C MET A 137 -47.68 -13.55 24.08
N ASN A 138 -48.78 -12.94 24.53
CA ASN A 138 -49.43 -13.21 25.81
C ASN A 138 -48.46 -13.12 27.02
N LEU A 139 -47.54 -12.14 26.99
CA LEU A 139 -46.55 -11.86 28.02
C LEU A 139 -46.86 -10.52 28.71
N SER A 140 -46.76 -10.45 30.02
CA SER A 140 -46.76 -9.15 30.70
C SER A 140 -45.40 -8.47 30.57
N THR A 141 -45.36 -7.14 30.76
CA THR A 141 -44.09 -6.38 30.86
C THR A 141 -43.18 -6.95 31.94
N ASN A 142 -43.74 -7.53 33.00
CA ASN A 142 -42.98 -8.17 34.06
C ASN A 142 -42.38 -9.51 33.62
N ASP A 143 -43.12 -10.34 32.87
CA ASP A 143 -42.63 -11.63 32.36
C ASP A 143 -41.44 -11.46 31.41
N TYR A 144 -41.52 -10.48 30.51
CA TYR A 144 -40.43 -10.15 29.60
C TYR A 144 -39.19 -9.59 30.32
N ASN A 145 -39.38 -8.89 31.45
CA ASN A 145 -38.29 -8.35 32.25
C ASN A 145 -37.65 -9.40 33.17
N LEU A 146 -38.42 -10.35 33.71
CA LEU A 146 -37.95 -11.33 34.70
C LEU A 146 -37.33 -12.61 34.09
N GLU A 147 -37.90 -13.19 33.03
CA GLU A 147 -37.51 -14.54 32.60
C GLU A 147 -36.26 -14.60 31.68
N PRO A 148 -36.22 -13.99 30.47
CA PRO A 148 -35.03 -14.08 29.61
C PRO A 148 -34.00 -12.99 29.91
N LYS A 149 -34.45 -11.78 30.25
CA LYS A 149 -33.62 -10.57 30.36
C LYS A 149 -32.84 -10.48 31.66
N GLY A 150 -33.54 -10.60 32.79
CA GLY A 150 -32.90 -10.58 34.10
C GLY A 150 -31.86 -11.67 34.26
N LEU A 151 -32.07 -12.83 33.63
CA LEU A 151 -31.15 -13.96 33.67
C LEU A 151 -29.89 -13.73 32.82
N ILE A 152 -30.02 -13.25 31.57
CA ILE A 152 -28.85 -12.96 30.71
C ILE A 152 -28.01 -11.84 31.33
N THR A 153 -28.64 -10.72 31.67
CA THR A 153 -27.93 -9.54 32.19
C THR A 153 -27.42 -9.75 33.61
N GLY A 154 -28.16 -10.48 34.44
CA GLY A 154 -27.70 -10.93 35.75
C GLY A 154 -26.51 -11.89 35.66
N THR A 155 -26.55 -12.85 34.73
CA THR A 155 -25.43 -13.79 34.51
C THR A 155 -24.20 -13.05 34.01
N ILE A 156 -24.35 -12.14 33.04
CA ILE A 156 -23.23 -11.34 32.53
C ILE A 156 -22.71 -10.42 33.63
N GLY A 157 -23.57 -9.83 34.45
CA GLY A 157 -23.18 -9.04 35.63
C GLY A 157 -22.34 -9.84 36.63
N ILE A 158 -22.78 -11.06 36.98
CA ILE A 158 -22.01 -11.98 37.84
C ILE A 158 -20.67 -12.35 37.19
N MET A 159 -20.69 -12.71 35.90
CA MET A 159 -19.46 -13.01 35.16
C MET A 159 -18.51 -11.80 35.08
N SER A 160 -19.04 -10.59 34.99
CA SER A 160 -18.27 -9.34 34.97
C SER A 160 -17.49 -9.16 36.27
N PHE A 161 -18.13 -9.43 37.41
CA PHE A 161 -17.48 -9.42 38.72
C PHE A 161 -16.37 -10.48 38.83
N VAL A 162 -16.57 -11.65 38.21
CA VAL A 162 -15.59 -12.76 38.21
C VAL A 162 -14.46 -12.57 37.20
N MET A 163 -14.67 -11.81 36.11
CA MET A 163 -13.71 -11.67 35.02
C MET A 163 -12.95 -10.35 35.03
N LEU A 164 -13.51 -9.24 35.49
CA LEU A 164 -12.80 -7.95 35.52
C LEU A 164 -11.78 -7.89 36.68
N PRO A 165 -10.49 -7.68 36.40
CA PRO A 165 -9.49 -7.54 37.45
C PRO A 165 -9.55 -6.14 38.10
N PRO A 166 -9.23 -6.01 39.40
CA PRO A 166 -9.20 -4.72 40.09
C PRO A 166 -8.06 -3.79 39.67
N GLY A 167 -7.02 -4.30 39.00
CA GLY A 167 -5.85 -3.52 38.57
C GLY A 167 -4.87 -4.36 37.75
N PRO A 168 -3.84 -3.72 37.16
CA PRO A 168 -2.88 -4.39 36.26
C PRO A 168 -2.03 -5.45 36.96
N THR A 169 -1.78 -5.31 38.28
CA THR A 169 -1.03 -6.27 39.12
C THR A 169 -1.92 -7.22 39.92
N GLN A 170 -3.25 -7.13 39.75
CA GLN A 170 -4.23 -7.85 40.57
C GLN A 170 -5.10 -8.78 39.71
N THR A 171 -4.49 -9.41 38.71
CA THR A 171 -5.21 -10.29 37.77
C THR A 171 -5.40 -11.71 38.29
N ALA A 172 -4.54 -12.16 39.22
CA ALA A 172 -4.64 -13.47 39.86
C ALA A 172 -5.97 -13.64 40.60
N SER A 173 -6.65 -14.76 40.34
CA SER A 173 -7.85 -15.17 41.07
C SER A 173 -8.18 -16.63 40.78
N TRP A 174 -9.14 -17.21 41.51
CA TRP A 174 -9.60 -18.58 41.29
C TRP A 174 -10.11 -18.83 39.86
N SER A 175 -10.71 -17.84 39.21
CA SER A 175 -11.27 -17.93 37.85
C SER A 175 -10.28 -17.52 36.75
N ARG A 176 -9.27 -16.70 37.09
CA ARG A 176 -8.31 -16.12 36.14
C ARG A 176 -6.93 -16.78 36.18
N GLY A 177 -6.77 -17.82 37.00
CA GLY A 177 -5.51 -18.53 37.20
C GLY A 177 -4.75 -18.07 38.44
N LYS A 178 -4.01 -19.00 39.07
CA LYS A 178 -3.21 -18.76 40.28
C LYS A 178 -2.13 -17.70 40.05
N ASP A 179 -1.53 -17.69 38.87
CA ASP A 179 -0.46 -16.75 38.48
C ASP A 179 -1.01 -15.49 37.80
N GLY A 180 -2.34 -15.36 37.66
CA GLY A 180 -2.97 -14.24 36.96
C GLY A 180 -2.75 -14.27 35.44
N TRP A 181 -3.05 -13.14 34.81
CA TRP A 181 -2.94 -12.99 33.36
C TRP A 181 -1.56 -12.52 32.93
N PHE A 182 -0.89 -11.67 33.71
CA PHE A 182 0.35 -11.00 33.32
C PHE A 182 1.52 -11.50 34.15
N THR A 183 2.68 -11.64 33.50
CA THR A 183 3.95 -11.95 34.16
C THR A 183 4.49 -10.71 34.90
N ALA A 184 5.44 -10.92 35.81
CA ALA A 184 6.11 -9.83 36.51
C ALA A 184 6.70 -8.75 35.58
N ARG A 185 7.24 -9.15 34.42
CA ARG A 185 7.80 -8.24 33.41
C ARG A 185 6.70 -7.44 32.70
N GLU A 186 5.63 -8.11 32.28
CA GLU A 186 4.46 -7.46 31.66
C GLU A 186 3.78 -6.47 32.63
N GLU A 187 3.66 -6.84 33.91
CA GLU A 187 3.17 -5.95 34.97
C GLU A 187 4.03 -4.70 35.13
N SER A 188 5.36 -4.84 35.13
CA SER A 188 6.30 -3.72 35.18
C SER A 188 6.09 -2.76 34.01
N ILE A 189 5.99 -3.30 32.79
CA ILE A 189 5.79 -2.49 31.57
C ILE A 189 4.47 -1.71 31.65
N MET A 190 3.36 -2.36 32.02
CA MET A 190 2.07 -1.67 32.15
C MET A 190 2.11 -0.55 33.19
N VAL A 191 2.65 -0.84 34.37
CA VAL A 191 2.70 0.11 35.49
C VAL A 191 3.56 1.31 35.14
N ASN A 192 4.75 1.06 34.60
CA ASN A 192 5.68 2.11 34.22
C ASN A 192 5.18 2.90 32.99
N ARG A 193 4.57 2.26 31.99
CA ARG A 193 3.94 2.96 30.85
C ARG A 193 2.87 3.95 31.32
N ILE A 194 1.94 3.51 32.17
CA ILE A 194 0.82 4.33 32.67
C ILE A 194 1.31 5.54 33.46
N ILE A 195 2.25 5.34 34.38
CA ILE A 195 2.73 6.40 35.27
C ILE A 195 3.70 7.34 34.55
N ARG A 196 4.57 6.83 33.67
CA ARG A 196 5.46 7.67 32.86
C ARG A 196 4.69 8.53 31.85
N ASP A 197 3.51 8.08 31.41
CA ASP A 197 2.58 8.86 30.59
C ASP A 197 1.75 9.87 31.37
N ASP A 198 1.41 9.57 32.63
CA ASP A 198 0.56 10.40 33.48
C ASP A 198 0.82 10.15 34.97
N PRO A 199 1.73 10.92 35.59
CA PRO A 199 2.05 10.79 37.01
C PRO A 199 0.84 11.00 37.93
N SER A 200 -0.21 11.72 37.47
CA SER A 200 -1.41 11.94 38.28
C SER A 200 -2.16 10.64 38.60
N LYS A 201 -1.90 9.56 37.85
CA LYS A 201 -2.47 8.23 38.09
C LYS A 201 -2.01 7.59 39.39
N GLY A 202 -0.84 7.96 39.91
CA GLY A 202 -0.30 7.45 41.17
C GLY A 202 -0.72 8.25 42.41
N THR A 203 -1.59 9.25 42.26
CA THR A 203 -1.98 10.16 43.36
C THR A 203 -3.12 9.65 44.24
N MET A 204 -3.84 8.63 43.78
CA MET A 204 -5.01 8.06 44.45
C MET A 204 -4.97 6.54 44.28
N HIS A 205 -5.28 5.79 45.33
CA HIS A 205 -5.37 4.33 45.27
C HIS A 205 -6.82 3.87 45.02
N ASN A 206 -7.00 2.67 44.47
CA ASN A 206 -8.32 2.17 44.04
C ASN A 206 -9.38 2.01 45.16
N ARG A 207 -8.99 2.13 46.43
CA ARG A 207 -9.88 2.02 47.61
C ARG A 207 -10.11 3.35 48.33
N GLU A 208 -9.63 4.46 47.77
CA GLU A 208 -9.77 5.79 48.37
C GLU A 208 -11.16 6.37 48.06
N PRO A 209 -11.95 6.78 49.08
CA PRO A 209 -13.27 7.35 48.84
C PRO A 209 -13.18 8.80 48.30
N ILE A 210 -14.08 9.14 47.38
CA ILE A 210 -14.24 10.53 46.93
C ILE A 210 -14.97 11.32 48.03
N THR A 211 -14.23 12.13 48.79
CA THR A 211 -14.81 13.01 49.81
C THR A 211 -15.69 14.11 49.19
N LEU A 212 -16.62 14.69 49.97
CA LEU A 212 -17.49 15.78 49.48
C LEU A 212 -16.70 16.98 48.92
N LYS A 213 -15.55 17.29 49.52
CA LYS A 213 -14.65 18.34 49.03
C LYS A 213 -14.10 18.00 47.64
N LEU A 214 -13.66 16.76 47.45
CA LEU A 214 -13.14 16.27 46.17
C LEU A 214 -14.26 16.24 45.12
N LEU A 215 -15.46 15.77 45.48
CA LEU A 215 -16.64 15.77 44.61
C LEU A 215 -17.00 17.19 44.15
N TRP A 216 -17.06 18.15 45.07
CA TRP A 216 -17.34 19.55 44.76
C TRP A 216 -16.29 20.13 43.80
N GLN A 217 -15.00 19.86 44.03
CA GLN A 217 -13.93 20.29 43.13
C GLN A 217 -14.14 19.77 41.71
N SER A 218 -14.55 18.51 41.54
CA SER A 218 -14.85 17.93 40.23
C SER A 218 -16.11 18.50 39.58
N LEU A 219 -17.16 18.80 40.35
CA LEU A 219 -18.38 19.44 39.85
C LEU A 219 -18.13 20.87 39.34
N THR A 220 -17.25 21.60 40.02
CA THR A 220 -16.88 22.98 39.68
C THR A 220 -15.78 23.09 38.63
N ASP A 221 -15.39 21.98 37.98
CA ASP A 221 -14.38 22.00 36.92
C ASP A 221 -14.94 22.62 35.63
N ILE A 222 -14.74 23.93 35.49
CA ILE A 222 -15.25 24.76 34.38
C ILE A 222 -14.79 24.21 33.03
N ASP A 223 -13.63 23.57 32.97
CA ASP A 223 -13.07 23.06 31.71
C ASP A 223 -13.88 21.88 31.13
N LEU A 224 -14.79 21.25 31.90
CA LEU A 224 -15.66 20.14 31.44
C LEU A 224 -17.10 20.57 31.05
N TRP A 225 -17.56 21.71 31.53
CA TRP A 225 -18.93 22.20 31.31
C TRP A 225 -19.33 22.40 29.83
N PRO A 226 -18.44 22.87 28.92
CA PRO A 226 -18.78 22.94 27.50
C PRO A 226 -19.20 21.58 26.92
N ILE A 227 -18.58 20.49 27.37
CA ILE A 227 -18.91 19.15 26.89
C ILE A 227 -20.21 18.63 27.53
N TYR A 228 -20.48 18.97 28.79
CA TYR A 228 -21.77 18.64 29.42
C TYR A 228 -22.94 19.34 28.72
N ALA A 229 -22.79 20.62 28.36
CA ALA A 229 -23.79 21.36 27.61
C ALA A 229 -24.07 20.73 26.24
N ILE A 230 -23.02 20.31 25.52
CA ILE A 230 -23.18 19.55 24.27
C ILE A 230 -23.87 18.21 24.53
N GLY A 231 -23.45 17.47 25.56
CA GLY A 231 -24.01 16.17 25.94
C GLY A 231 -25.52 16.18 26.18
N LEU A 232 -26.05 17.28 26.73
CA LEU A 232 -27.47 17.46 26.98
C LEU A 232 -28.30 17.54 25.69
N THR A 233 -27.80 18.20 24.66
CA THR A 233 -28.63 18.61 23.52
C THR A 233 -28.26 17.95 22.19
N PHE A 234 -27.05 17.39 22.06
CA PHE A 234 -26.56 16.94 20.75
C PHE A 234 -27.39 15.81 20.14
N ASN A 235 -27.90 14.87 20.94
CA ASN A 235 -28.63 13.69 20.44
C ASN A 235 -30.11 13.96 20.14
N ILE A 236 -30.69 15.02 20.70
CA ILE A 236 -32.12 15.35 20.61
C ILE A 236 -32.64 15.36 19.15
N PRO A 237 -31.94 15.95 18.16
CA PRO A 237 -32.38 15.98 16.76
C PRO A 237 -32.69 14.61 16.12
N THR A 238 -32.10 13.53 16.63
CA THR A 238 -32.33 12.16 16.11
C THR A 238 -33.12 11.29 17.08
N PHE A 239 -32.97 11.51 18.39
CA PHE A 239 -33.68 10.73 19.40
C PHE A 239 -35.19 10.92 19.33
N SER A 240 -35.68 12.15 19.10
CA SER A 240 -37.13 12.38 18.99
C SER A 240 -37.74 11.60 17.81
N PRO A 241 -37.25 11.73 16.55
CA PRO A 241 -37.74 10.90 15.45
C PRO A 241 -37.57 9.39 15.67
N GLN A 242 -36.51 8.97 16.38
CA GLN A 242 -36.27 7.54 16.65
C GLN A 242 -37.34 6.94 17.56
N LEU A 243 -37.73 7.65 18.63
CA LEU A 243 -38.71 7.17 19.61
C LEU A 243 -40.11 6.97 18.99
N TYR A 244 -40.44 7.74 17.97
CA TYR A 244 -41.76 7.69 17.30
C TYR A 244 -41.71 7.01 15.93
N LEU A 245 -40.58 6.39 15.55
CA LEU A 245 -40.37 5.83 14.22
C LEU A 245 -41.45 4.82 13.81
N THR A 246 -41.75 3.85 14.67
CA THR A 246 -42.73 2.79 14.39
C THR A 246 -44.12 3.39 14.18
N LEU A 247 -44.54 4.32 15.04
CA LEU A 247 -45.79 5.05 14.90
C LEU A 247 -45.86 5.85 13.60
N SER A 248 -44.79 6.57 13.26
CA SER A 248 -44.70 7.34 12.01
C SER A 248 -44.78 6.44 10.77
N LEU A 249 -44.10 5.28 10.75
CA LEU A 249 -44.14 4.35 9.62
C LEU A 249 -45.50 3.67 9.49
N LYS A 250 -46.17 3.32 10.59
CA LYS A 250 -47.55 2.84 10.55
C LYS A 250 -48.50 3.87 9.96
N GLY A 251 -48.33 5.14 10.33
CA GLY A 251 -49.09 6.26 9.75
C GLY A 251 -48.94 6.39 8.24
N LEU A 252 -47.87 5.85 7.65
CA LEU A 252 -47.63 5.80 6.20
C LEU A 252 -48.18 4.52 5.53
N GLY A 253 -48.84 3.64 6.28
CA GLY A 253 -49.44 2.40 5.78
C GLY A 253 -48.49 1.20 5.74
N PHE A 254 -47.48 1.14 6.61
CA PHE A 254 -46.67 -0.07 6.85
C PHE A 254 -47.28 -0.91 7.99
N THR A 255 -47.19 -2.24 7.88
CA THR A 255 -47.62 -3.14 8.97
C THR A 255 -46.59 -3.15 10.11
N THR A 256 -46.99 -3.56 11.31
CA THR A 256 -46.10 -3.77 12.47
C THR A 256 -44.85 -4.57 12.13
N PHE A 257 -45.02 -5.68 11.40
CA PHE A 257 -43.90 -6.51 10.96
C PHE A 257 -42.95 -5.74 10.02
N GLN A 258 -43.51 -4.99 9.07
CA GLN A 258 -42.73 -4.16 8.15
C GLN A 258 -41.99 -3.06 8.90
N THR A 259 -42.62 -2.36 9.84
CA THR A 259 -41.97 -1.25 10.58
C THR A 259 -40.78 -1.72 11.41
N ASN A 260 -40.85 -2.93 11.97
CA ASN A 260 -39.73 -3.52 12.71
C ASN A 260 -38.56 -3.89 11.78
N LEU A 261 -38.82 -4.54 10.64
CA LEU A 261 -37.78 -4.87 9.66
C LEU A 261 -37.13 -3.62 9.04
N LEU A 262 -37.94 -2.60 8.79
CA LEU A 262 -37.51 -1.33 8.19
C LEU A 262 -36.64 -0.47 9.12
N SER A 263 -36.45 -0.89 10.38
CA SER A 263 -35.48 -0.28 11.30
C SER A 263 -34.05 -0.79 11.11
N ILE A 264 -33.87 -2.01 10.56
CA ILE A 264 -32.56 -2.65 10.42
C ILE A 264 -31.61 -1.83 9.53
N PRO A 265 -32.03 -1.30 8.36
CA PRO A 265 -31.11 -0.61 7.45
C PRO A 265 -30.45 0.62 8.07
N TYR A 266 -31.18 1.44 8.82
CA TYR A 266 -30.57 2.61 9.46
C TYR A 266 -29.62 2.21 10.60
N LEU A 267 -29.88 1.11 11.32
CA LEU A 267 -28.99 0.62 12.37
C LEU A 267 -27.64 0.20 11.81
N VAL A 268 -27.62 -0.54 10.69
CA VAL A 268 -26.39 -0.92 9.99
C VAL A 268 -25.62 0.32 9.53
N LEU A 269 -26.31 1.26 8.86
CA LEU A 269 -25.68 2.50 8.42
C LEU A 269 -25.17 3.35 9.59
N LYS A 270 -25.89 3.39 10.71
CA LYS A 270 -25.48 4.10 11.93
C LYS A 270 -24.19 3.53 12.52
N ILE A 271 -24.02 2.21 12.53
CA ILE A 271 -22.78 1.55 12.98
C ILE A 271 -21.61 1.96 12.08
N ILE A 272 -21.78 1.86 10.76
CA ILE A 272 -20.74 2.25 9.79
C ILE A 272 -20.38 3.73 9.96
N ASN A 273 -21.37 4.61 9.99
CA ASN A 273 -21.18 6.05 10.12
C ASN A 273 -20.53 6.45 11.45
N MET A 274 -20.85 5.76 12.55
CA MET A 274 -20.20 5.96 13.85
C MET A 274 -18.72 5.59 13.82
N LEU A 275 -18.37 4.46 13.21
CA LEU A 275 -16.97 4.03 13.05
C LEU A 275 -16.18 5.00 12.18
N LEU A 276 -16.77 5.45 11.06
CA LEU A 276 -16.18 6.45 10.18
C LEU A 276 -15.94 7.79 10.90
N LEU A 277 -16.92 8.26 11.67
CA LEU A 277 -16.79 9.51 12.42
C LEU A 277 -15.73 9.44 13.52
N SER A 278 -15.70 8.33 14.25
CA SER A 278 -14.70 8.10 15.30
C SER A 278 -13.30 8.03 14.71
N THR A 279 -13.15 7.40 13.55
CA THR A 279 -11.89 7.35 12.79
C THR A 279 -11.47 8.73 12.30
N LEU A 280 -12.39 9.50 11.74
CA LEU A 280 -12.14 10.87 11.29
C LEU A 280 -11.70 11.78 12.44
N ALA A 281 -12.35 11.67 13.61
CA ALA A 281 -12.01 12.45 14.79
C ALA A 281 -10.58 12.18 15.27
N GLU A 282 -10.13 10.93 15.18
CA GLU A 282 -8.78 10.54 15.58
C GLU A 282 -7.72 10.96 14.56
N VAL A 283 -7.97 10.73 13.27
CA VAL A 283 -7.04 11.11 12.18
C VAL A 283 -6.86 12.63 12.11
N THR A 284 -7.94 13.39 12.23
CA THR A 284 -7.87 14.87 12.14
C THR A 284 -7.36 15.50 13.43
N GLY A 285 -7.48 14.82 14.57
CA GLY A 285 -7.28 15.40 15.89
C GLY A 285 -8.20 16.59 16.19
N GLN A 286 -9.29 16.78 15.42
CA GLN A 286 -10.26 17.86 15.60
C GLN A 286 -11.57 17.32 16.17
N LEU A 287 -11.63 17.14 17.49
CA LEU A 287 -12.77 16.50 18.17
C LEU A 287 -14.08 17.29 18.00
N ALA A 288 -14.11 18.59 18.32
CA ALA A 288 -15.31 19.41 18.17
C ALA A 288 -15.82 19.50 16.73
N ALA A 289 -14.90 19.71 15.77
CA ALA A 289 -15.27 19.86 14.36
C ALA A 289 -15.82 18.55 13.80
N SER A 290 -15.17 17.42 14.11
CA SER A 290 -15.65 16.10 13.70
C SER A 290 -17.01 15.81 14.33
N ALA A 291 -17.16 15.97 15.65
CA ALA A 291 -18.43 15.75 16.34
C ALA A 291 -19.58 16.64 15.82
N SER A 292 -19.28 17.84 15.32
CA SER A 292 -20.29 18.73 14.74
C SER A 292 -20.90 18.23 13.42
N LEU A 293 -20.22 17.31 12.70
CA LEU A 293 -20.73 16.71 11.46
C LEU A 293 -22.07 15.98 11.66
N PHE A 294 -22.30 15.41 12.84
CA PHE A 294 -23.59 14.82 13.20
C PHE A 294 -24.74 15.83 13.06
N GLN A 295 -24.54 17.09 13.46
CA GLN A 295 -25.55 18.14 13.36
C GLN A 295 -25.74 18.57 11.90
N PHE A 296 -24.65 18.73 11.14
CA PHE A 296 -24.72 19.05 9.70
C PHE A 296 -25.42 17.97 8.88
N TRP A 297 -25.28 16.71 9.28
CA TRP A 297 -25.97 15.58 8.65
C TRP A 297 -27.48 15.64 8.88
N CYS A 298 -27.91 15.92 10.11
CA CYS A 298 -29.33 15.97 10.46
C CYS A 298 -30.09 17.13 9.77
N LEU A 299 -29.39 18.23 9.50
CA LEU A 299 -29.96 19.49 9.00
C LEU A 299 -30.84 19.32 7.74
N PRO A 300 -30.35 18.76 6.61
CA PRO A 300 -31.18 18.62 5.40
C PRO A 300 -32.43 17.76 5.62
N PHE A 301 -32.33 16.69 6.41
CA PHE A 301 -33.45 15.79 6.64
C PHE A 301 -34.51 16.40 7.57
N LEU A 302 -34.11 17.15 8.60
CA LEU A 302 -35.06 17.89 9.44
C LEU A 302 -35.72 19.06 8.70
N ILE A 303 -35.00 19.74 7.79
CA ILE A 303 -35.60 20.73 6.89
C ILE A 303 -36.65 20.06 6.00
N TYR A 304 -36.33 18.90 5.43
CA TYR A 304 -37.28 18.13 4.62
C TYR A 304 -38.54 17.78 5.42
N LEU A 305 -38.40 17.17 6.60
CA LEU A 305 -39.52 16.81 7.47
C LEU A 305 -40.33 18.02 7.96
N ARG A 306 -39.75 19.23 7.93
CA ARG A 306 -40.44 20.47 8.30
C ARG A 306 -41.25 21.08 7.15
N VAL A 307 -40.71 21.05 5.94
CA VAL A 307 -41.21 21.80 4.77
C VAL A 307 -42.09 20.93 3.88
N VAL A 308 -41.76 19.65 3.73
CA VAL A 308 -42.47 18.74 2.83
C VAL A 308 -43.65 18.10 3.55
N ASP A 309 -44.79 18.05 2.85
CA ASP A 309 -45.96 17.31 3.34
C ASP A 309 -45.80 15.82 3.03
N THR A 310 -45.48 15.04 4.05
CA THR A 310 -45.17 13.62 3.89
C THR A 310 -46.41 12.74 3.68
N THR A 311 -47.62 13.30 3.78
CA THR A 311 -48.87 12.57 3.51
C THR A 311 -49.13 12.39 2.01
N HIS A 312 -48.57 13.27 1.17
CA HIS A 312 -48.72 13.25 -0.28
C HIS A 312 -47.48 12.72 -1.01
N THR A 313 -46.41 12.37 -0.29
CA THR A 313 -45.19 11.77 -0.86
C THR A 313 -45.22 10.25 -0.78
N SER A 314 -44.42 9.59 -1.62
CA SER A 314 -44.25 8.14 -1.55
C SER A 314 -43.82 7.71 -0.15
N LYS A 315 -44.53 6.73 0.44
CA LYS A 315 -44.18 6.16 1.76
C LYS A 315 -42.74 5.65 1.83
N TRP A 316 -42.20 5.17 0.71
CA TRP A 316 -40.81 4.73 0.59
C TRP A 316 -39.81 5.88 0.63
N LEU A 317 -40.16 7.03 0.04
CA LEU A 317 -39.34 8.23 0.11
C LEU A 317 -39.30 8.79 1.54
N THR A 318 -40.45 8.88 2.20
CA THR A 318 -40.53 9.33 3.59
C THR A 318 -39.76 8.39 4.52
N TRP A 319 -39.89 7.07 4.34
CA TRP A 319 -39.08 6.09 5.08
C TRP A 319 -37.58 6.26 4.83
N ALA A 320 -37.14 6.49 3.58
CA ALA A 320 -35.73 6.68 3.24
C ALA A 320 -35.15 7.94 3.92
N ILE A 321 -35.89 9.05 3.92
CA ILE A 321 -35.48 10.29 4.58
C ILE A 321 -35.33 10.11 6.10
N ILE A 322 -36.32 9.49 6.75
CA ILE A 322 -36.26 9.22 8.20
C ILE A 322 -35.11 8.25 8.51
N SER A 323 -34.91 7.22 7.68
CA SER A 323 -33.80 6.27 7.84
C SER A 323 -32.44 6.95 7.71
N LEU A 324 -32.26 7.85 6.74
CA LEU A 324 -31.01 8.61 6.57
C LEU A 324 -30.76 9.62 7.71
N LEU A 325 -31.81 10.21 8.27
CA LEU A 325 -31.74 11.02 9.49
C LEU A 325 -31.27 10.19 10.68
N LEU A 326 -31.84 9.00 10.88
CA LEU A 326 -31.51 8.11 12.00
C LEU A 326 -30.16 7.40 11.83
N ALA A 327 -29.68 7.28 10.60
CA ALA A 327 -28.34 6.80 10.25
C ALA A 327 -27.23 7.84 10.52
N ALA A 328 -27.56 9.01 11.08
CA ALA A 328 -26.59 10.06 11.36
C ALA A 328 -25.35 9.54 12.15
N PRO A 329 -24.15 10.03 11.83
CA PRO A 329 -22.89 9.55 12.41
C PRO A 329 -22.82 9.87 13.91
N LEU A 330 -23.10 8.89 14.78
CA LEU A 330 -23.23 9.13 16.22
C LEU A 330 -21.93 9.71 16.83
N ALA A 331 -21.98 10.96 17.29
CA ALA A 331 -20.83 11.67 17.86
C ALA A 331 -20.50 11.29 19.32
N HIS A 332 -21.34 10.45 19.95
CA HIS A 332 -21.23 10.07 21.36
C HIS A 332 -19.85 9.49 21.74
N PRO A 333 -19.25 8.52 21.01
CA PRO A 333 -17.94 7.96 21.38
C PRO A 333 -16.82 9.01 21.37
N VAL A 334 -16.86 9.94 20.41
CA VAL A 334 -15.90 11.05 20.29
C VAL A 334 -15.99 11.97 21.51
N GLN A 335 -17.21 12.29 21.95
CA GLN A 335 -17.44 13.16 23.11
C GLN A 335 -17.07 12.49 24.44
N VAL A 336 -17.36 11.20 24.61
CA VAL A 336 -16.91 10.42 25.78
C VAL A 336 -15.38 10.41 25.87
N GLY A 337 -14.71 10.15 24.74
CA GLY A 337 -13.25 10.26 24.64
C GLY A 337 -12.73 11.66 24.96
N TRP A 338 -13.47 12.70 24.54
CA TRP A 338 -13.12 14.10 24.81
C TRP A 338 -13.12 14.44 26.31
N ILE A 339 -14.10 13.93 27.06
CA ILE A 339 -14.14 14.11 28.53
C ILE A 339 -12.98 13.39 29.21
N SER A 340 -12.73 12.15 28.82
CA SER A 340 -11.62 11.36 29.39
C SER A 340 -10.27 12.02 29.16
N ARG A 341 -10.09 12.71 28.01
CA ARG A 341 -8.88 13.46 27.66
C ARG A 341 -8.74 14.78 28.41
N ASN A 342 -9.85 15.42 28.77
CA ASN A 342 -9.85 16.73 29.45
C ASN A 342 -9.85 16.62 30.98
N ALA A 343 -10.17 15.45 31.52
CA ALA A 343 -10.21 15.22 32.95
C ALA A 343 -8.82 14.85 33.51
N ASN A 344 -8.14 15.81 34.11
CA ASN A 344 -6.73 15.70 34.48
C ASN A 344 -6.44 14.69 35.61
N THR A 345 -7.37 14.49 36.56
CA THR A 345 -7.16 13.61 37.73
C THR A 345 -8.01 12.33 37.66
N VAL A 346 -7.60 11.27 38.35
CA VAL A 346 -8.39 10.01 38.50
C VAL A 346 -9.81 10.33 38.98
N ARG A 347 -9.93 11.18 40.00
CA ARG A 347 -11.20 11.69 40.52
C ARG A 347 -12.04 12.41 39.46
N SER A 348 -11.47 13.39 38.76
CA SER A 348 -12.21 14.17 37.76
C SER A 348 -12.68 13.29 36.59
N ARG A 349 -11.95 12.22 36.25
CA ARG A 349 -12.39 11.25 35.23
C ARG A 349 -13.61 10.47 35.67
N ALA A 350 -13.59 9.95 36.90
CA ALA A 350 -14.72 9.19 37.46
C ALA A 350 -15.99 10.05 37.56
N VAL A 351 -15.89 11.22 38.19
CA VAL A 351 -17.04 12.13 38.37
C VAL A 351 -17.50 12.73 37.04
N GLY A 352 -16.56 13.13 36.17
CA GLY A 352 -16.90 13.81 34.92
C GLY A 352 -17.57 12.93 33.88
N ALA A 353 -17.14 11.67 33.75
CA ALA A 353 -17.81 10.70 32.88
C ALA A 353 -19.25 10.42 33.34
N ALA A 354 -19.46 10.29 34.65
CA ALA A 354 -20.79 10.09 35.23
C ALA A 354 -21.70 11.31 34.98
N LEU A 355 -21.21 12.53 35.22
CA LEU A 355 -21.97 13.76 34.96
C LEU A 355 -22.35 13.91 33.50
N TYR A 356 -21.43 13.69 32.57
CA TYR A 356 -21.76 13.74 31.15
C TYR A 356 -22.87 12.75 30.78
N ASN A 357 -22.80 11.51 31.30
CA ASN A 357 -23.84 10.52 31.07
C ASN A 357 -25.20 10.99 31.65
N MET A 358 -25.22 11.62 32.83
CA MET A 358 -26.45 12.20 33.38
C MET A 358 -27.04 13.29 32.48
N PHE A 359 -26.21 14.18 31.91
CA PHE A 359 -26.67 15.21 30.98
C PHE A 359 -27.25 14.59 29.70
N LEU A 360 -26.61 13.54 29.17
CA LEU A 360 -27.13 12.80 28.03
C LEU A 360 -28.52 12.22 28.31
N GLN A 361 -28.73 11.59 29.48
CA GLN A 361 -30.03 11.03 29.85
C GLN A 361 -31.09 12.13 30.07
N ALA A 362 -30.72 13.26 30.65
CA ALA A 362 -31.62 14.42 30.72
C ALA A 362 -32.06 14.88 29.32
N GLY A 363 -31.16 14.83 28.34
CA GLY A 363 -31.47 15.07 26.93
C GLY A 363 -32.50 14.09 26.36
N VAL A 364 -32.44 12.81 26.74
CA VAL A 364 -33.43 11.79 26.36
C VAL A 364 -34.81 12.10 26.94
N VAL A 365 -34.87 12.57 28.19
CA VAL A 365 -36.13 13.00 28.81
C VAL A 365 -36.74 14.18 28.03
N ILE A 366 -35.92 15.16 27.65
CA ILE A 366 -36.36 16.30 26.83
C ILE A 366 -36.88 15.80 25.46
N SER A 367 -36.14 14.92 24.78
CA SER A 367 -36.47 14.47 23.42
C SER A 367 -37.79 13.70 23.35
N SER A 368 -38.14 12.93 24.38
CA SER A 368 -39.41 12.19 24.45
C SER A 368 -40.66 13.08 24.44
N ASN A 369 -40.52 14.37 24.80
CA ASN A 369 -41.62 15.32 24.96
C ASN A 369 -41.79 16.31 23.77
N ILE A 370 -41.00 16.18 22.71
CA ILE A 370 -40.99 17.13 21.57
C ILE A 370 -42.11 16.82 20.58
N TYR A 371 -42.27 15.57 20.16
CA TYR A 371 -43.38 15.16 19.30
C TYR A 371 -44.62 14.94 20.17
N ARG A 372 -45.74 15.55 19.77
CA ARG A 372 -47.01 15.49 20.51
C ARG A 372 -48.16 15.16 19.59
N ALA A 373 -49.20 14.54 20.14
CA ALA A 373 -50.36 14.07 19.39
C ALA A 373 -51.10 15.17 18.62
N ASP A 374 -51.13 16.41 19.13
CA ASP A 374 -51.77 17.56 18.48
C ASP A 374 -51.00 18.08 17.25
N ASP A 375 -49.76 17.63 17.05
CA ASP A 375 -48.89 17.99 15.93
C ASP A 375 -48.73 16.83 14.93
N ALA A 376 -49.35 15.67 15.20
CA ALA A 376 -49.38 14.54 14.28
C ALA A 376 -50.25 14.83 13.03
N PRO A 377 -49.99 14.20 11.87
CA PRO A 377 -48.94 13.21 11.60
C PRO A 377 -47.60 13.82 11.13
N LEU A 378 -47.56 15.12 10.81
CA LEU A 378 -46.40 15.77 10.21
C LEU A 378 -45.36 16.29 11.21
N TYR A 379 -45.75 16.48 12.47
CA TYR A 379 -44.93 16.99 13.56
C TYR A 379 -44.20 18.30 13.21
N ARG A 380 -44.89 19.23 12.54
CA ARG A 380 -44.29 20.47 12.02
C ARG A 380 -43.73 21.34 13.15
N ARG A 381 -44.44 21.46 14.27
CA ARG A 381 -43.95 22.19 15.45
C ARG A 381 -42.75 21.47 16.08
N GLY A 382 -42.83 20.16 16.22
CA GLY A 382 -41.73 19.31 16.69
C GLY A 382 -40.47 19.49 15.86
N ASN A 383 -40.57 19.39 14.55
CA ASN A 383 -39.45 19.57 13.62
C ASN A 383 -38.86 20.98 13.65
N SER A 384 -39.67 22.01 13.88
CA SER A 384 -39.19 23.39 14.15
C SER A 384 -38.34 23.46 15.43
N ILE A 385 -38.79 22.81 16.52
CA ILE A 385 -38.04 22.76 17.78
C ILE A 385 -36.71 22.02 17.58
N LEU A 386 -36.72 20.89 16.86
CA LEU A 386 -35.51 20.12 16.55
C LEU A 386 -34.49 20.93 15.74
N LEU A 387 -34.93 21.72 14.75
CA LEU A 387 -34.06 22.63 13.99
C LEU A 387 -33.47 23.74 14.88
N GLY A 388 -34.25 24.25 15.85
CA GLY A 388 -33.77 25.21 16.83
C GLY A 388 -32.68 24.63 17.74
N ILE A 389 -32.89 23.43 18.27
CA ILE A 389 -31.91 22.71 19.09
C ILE A 389 -30.66 22.34 18.28
N LEU A 390 -30.81 21.91 17.03
CA LEU A 390 -29.70 21.65 16.12
C LEU A 390 -28.86 22.92 15.90
N SER A 391 -29.50 24.07 15.70
CA SER A 391 -28.82 25.35 15.55
C SER A 391 -28.06 25.74 16.82
N LEU A 392 -28.66 25.53 18.00
CA LEU A 392 -27.98 25.69 19.28
C LEU A 392 -26.75 24.78 19.39
N ASN A 393 -26.86 23.50 18.99
CA ASN A 393 -25.74 22.57 19.01
C ASN A 393 -24.56 23.05 18.15
N LEU A 394 -24.83 23.56 16.94
CA LEU A 394 -23.79 24.13 16.08
C LEU A 394 -23.05 25.27 16.76
N VAL A 395 -23.78 26.17 17.45
CA VAL A 395 -23.18 27.25 18.23
C VAL A 395 -22.36 26.69 19.40
N LEU A 396 -22.90 25.71 20.15
CA LEU A 396 -22.19 25.09 21.28
C LEU A 396 -20.86 24.44 20.86
N TYR A 397 -20.81 23.75 19.71
CA TYR A 397 -19.55 23.20 19.20
C TYR A 397 -18.52 24.28 18.85
N VAL A 398 -18.94 25.39 18.24
CA VAL A 398 -18.06 26.53 17.92
C VAL A 398 -17.56 27.20 19.20
N VAL A 399 -18.44 27.39 20.18
CA VAL A 399 -18.10 27.96 21.49
C VAL A 399 -17.13 27.06 22.24
N ALA A 400 -17.39 25.75 22.32
CA ALA A 400 -16.49 24.79 22.95
C ALA A 400 -15.11 24.79 22.29
N LYS A 401 -15.05 24.75 20.96
CA LYS A 401 -13.79 24.80 20.22
C LYS A 401 -13.01 26.09 20.49
N SER A 402 -13.70 27.22 20.43
CA SER A 402 -13.11 28.53 20.69
C SER A 402 -12.60 28.65 22.12
N TYR A 403 -13.35 28.11 23.09
CA TYR A 403 -12.98 28.06 24.50
C TYR A 403 -11.69 27.27 24.71
N TYR A 404 -11.57 26.05 24.18
CA TYR A 404 -10.39 25.23 24.37
C TYR A 404 -9.15 25.78 23.63
N ILE A 405 -9.32 26.35 22.43
CA ILE A 405 -8.23 27.06 21.73
C ILE A 405 -7.76 28.26 22.56
N TRP A 406 -8.68 29.07 23.08
CA TRP A 406 -8.35 30.21 23.93
C TRP A 406 -7.65 29.76 25.22
N ARG A 407 -8.16 28.70 25.87
CA ARG A 407 -7.63 28.14 27.11
C ARG A 407 -6.20 27.63 26.90
N ASN A 408 -5.94 26.93 25.80
CA ASN A 408 -4.60 26.48 25.40
C ASN A 408 -3.65 27.65 25.16
N ARG A 409 -4.08 28.69 24.42
CA ARG A 409 -3.27 29.90 24.18
C ARG A 409 -2.95 30.65 25.48
N SER A 410 -3.92 30.76 26.40
CA SER A 410 -3.74 31.40 27.70
C SER A 410 -2.71 30.66 28.55
N ARG A 411 -2.74 29.32 28.54
CA ARG A 411 -1.79 28.46 29.25
C ARG A 411 -0.39 28.54 28.64
N ALA A 412 -0.28 28.48 27.31
CA ALA A 412 1.01 28.64 26.60
C ALA A 412 1.68 29.98 26.93
N ARG A 413 0.93 31.10 26.86
CA ARG A 413 1.47 32.42 27.23
C ARG A 413 1.99 32.51 28.67
N LYS A 414 1.42 31.76 29.60
CA LYS A 414 1.92 31.71 30.99
C LYS A 414 3.21 30.89 31.08
N TRP A 415 3.24 29.76 30.38
CA TRP A 415 4.42 28.90 30.30
C TRP A 415 5.62 29.58 29.63
N ASP A 416 5.39 30.25 28.49
CA ASP A 416 6.44 30.93 27.72
C ASP A 416 7.06 32.13 28.46
N ARG A 417 6.38 32.63 29.51
CA ARG A 417 6.85 33.72 30.36
C ARG A 417 7.65 33.25 31.57
N MET A 418 7.72 31.95 31.84
CA MET A 418 8.48 31.39 32.96
C MET A 418 9.96 31.28 32.59
N THR A 419 10.86 31.63 33.52
CA THR A 419 12.29 31.34 33.36
C THR A 419 12.55 29.83 33.31
N PRO A 420 13.70 29.36 32.79
CA PRO A 420 14.04 27.93 32.80
C PRO A 420 13.97 27.31 34.21
N GLU A 421 14.42 28.04 35.22
CA GLU A 421 14.33 27.63 36.62
C GLU A 421 12.88 27.63 37.12
N GLU A 422 12.05 28.59 36.72
CA GLU A 422 10.61 28.62 37.02
C GLU A 422 9.83 27.53 36.28
N LYS A 423 10.24 27.14 35.07
CA LYS A 423 9.69 25.98 34.36
C LYS A 423 10.04 24.69 35.08
N ILE A 424 11.28 24.54 35.54
CA ILE A 424 11.70 23.39 36.36
C ILE A 424 10.96 23.39 37.71
N ILE A 425 10.82 24.55 38.38
CA ILE A 425 10.10 24.69 39.65
C ILE A 425 8.59 24.50 39.48
N SER A 426 7.99 24.92 38.36
CA SER A 426 6.56 24.71 38.08
C SER A 426 6.24 23.26 37.72
N VAL A 427 7.20 22.56 37.12
CA VAL A 427 7.21 21.11 37.00
C VAL A 427 7.45 20.46 38.36
N ALA A 428 8.26 21.03 39.25
CA ALA A 428 8.60 20.46 40.55
C ALA A 428 7.53 20.67 41.66
N ALA A 429 6.80 21.79 41.64
CA ALA A 429 5.95 22.23 42.75
C ALA A 429 4.46 22.28 42.35
N PRO A 430 3.60 21.40 42.88
CA PRO A 430 2.16 21.58 42.73
C PRO A 430 1.74 22.87 43.46
N SER A 431 1.01 23.76 42.79
CA SER A 431 0.48 24.94 43.46
C SER A 431 -0.45 24.51 44.61
N LYS A 432 -0.25 25.05 45.82
CA LYS A 432 -1.09 24.77 47.01
C LYS A 432 -2.59 25.05 46.79
N LYS A 433 -2.97 25.77 45.72
CA LYS A 433 -4.35 26.13 45.38
C LYS A 433 -5.02 25.12 44.44
N HIS A 434 -4.25 24.28 43.76
CA HIS A 434 -4.72 23.27 42.82
C HIS A 434 -4.00 21.95 43.09
N GLN A 435 -4.43 21.23 44.12
CA GLN A 435 -4.06 19.83 44.33
C GLN A 435 -4.52 19.02 43.11
N GLY A 436 -3.59 18.72 42.19
CA GLY A 436 -3.81 17.82 41.05
C GLY A 436 -3.51 18.37 39.65
N THR A 437 -2.90 19.54 39.48
CA THR A 437 -2.51 20.04 38.15
C THR A 437 -1.00 20.34 38.10
N TYR A 438 -0.26 19.45 37.46
CA TYR A 438 1.19 19.55 37.24
C TYR A 438 1.49 20.34 35.96
N MET A 439 2.47 21.24 36.00
CA MET A 439 2.75 22.15 34.87
C MET A 439 3.69 21.52 33.84
N LEU A 440 3.23 20.63 32.96
CA LEU A 440 4.04 20.15 31.82
C LEU A 440 3.31 20.39 30.50
N PRO A 441 3.92 21.04 29.49
CA PRO A 441 3.26 21.40 28.23
C PRO A 441 2.57 20.26 27.46
N ARG A 442 3.10 19.03 27.55
CA ARG A 442 2.50 17.82 26.98
C ARG A 442 1.16 17.45 27.65
N TYR A 443 0.97 17.88 28.90
CA TYR A 443 -0.18 17.59 29.76
C TYR A 443 -1.19 18.76 29.85
N TRP A 444 -0.80 19.97 29.41
CA TRP A 444 -1.66 21.16 29.41
C TRP A 444 -2.66 21.24 28.26
N ARG A 445 -2.47 20.43 27.21
CA ARG A 445 -3.18 20.61 25.95
C ARG A 445 -4.50 19.88 25.93
N TYR A 446 -5.56 20.67 25.89
CA TYR A 446 -6.77 20.23 25.21
C TYR A 446 -6.34 19.93 23.76
N ARG A 447 -6.46 18.67 23.29
CA ARG A 447 -6.07 18.23 21.93
C ARG A 447 -7.01 18.84 20.88
N GLU A 448 -6.95 20.16 20.74
CA GLU A 448 -7.59 20.95 19.70
C GLU A 448 -6.51 21.84 19.09
N LYS A 449 -6.07 21.46 17.89
CA LYS A 449 -5.08 22.23 17.13
C LYS A 449 -5.64 23.61 16.76
N LEU A 450 -4.77 24.62 16.80
CA LEU A 450 -4.97 25.93 16.19
C LEU A 450 -5.36 25.78 14.70
N PRO A 451 -6.21 26.65 14.14
CA PRO A 451 -6.47 26.65 12.72
C PRO A 451 -5.24 27.22 12.01
N SER A 452 -4.35 26.34 11.54
CA SER A 452 -3.65 26.54 10.26
C SER A 452 -4.55 26.14 9.07
N ALA A 453 -5.83 25.86 9.35
CA ALA A 453 -6.76 25.17 8.47
C ALA A 453 -8.10 25.92 8.41
N PHE A 454 -8.09 27.13 7.86
CA PHE A 454 -9.33 27.75 7.36
C PHE A 454 -9.68 27.26 5.93
N CYS A 455 -8.92 26.29 5.39
CA CYS A 455 -9.09 25.75 4.03
C CYS A 455 -9.52 24.26 4.01
N LEU A 456 -9.92 23.68 5.15
CA LEU A 456 -10.28 22.25 5.28
C LEU A 456 -11.79 22.00 5.47
N TRP A 457 -12.61 23.03 5.30
CA TRP A 457 -14.06 22.96 5.51
C TRP A 457 -14.89 22.79 4.23
N THR A 458 -14.24 22.50 3.09
CA THR A 458 -14.91 22.20 1.81
C THR A 458 -14.80 20.73 1.37
N ARG A 459 -13.98 19.90 2.02
CA ARG A 459 -13.72 18.51 1.59
C ARG A 459 -14.67 17.43 2.13
N SER A 460 -15.48 17.70 3.16
CA SER A 460 -16.26 16.66 3.86
C SER A 460 -17.71 16.45 3.36
N ARG A 461 -18.13 17.07 2.26
CA ARG A 461 -19.50 16.89 1.72
C ARG A 461 -19.65 15.86 0.59
N MET A 462 -18.59 15.18 0.16
CA MET A 462 -18.66 14.33 -1.04
C MET A 462 -18.74 12.83 -0.78
N THR A 463 -18.61 12.32 0.44
CA THR A 463 -18.49 10.87 0.64
C THR A 463 -19.81 10.10 0.58
N MET A 464 -20.96 10.73 0.88
CA MET A 464 -22.26 10.03 0.78
C MET A 464 -22.98 10.23 -0.57
N LEU A 465 -22.71 11.32 -1.30
CA LEU A 465 -23.16 11.47 -2.69
C LEU A 465 -22.28 10.71 -3.69
N ARG A 466 -21.09 10.24 -3.28
CA ARG A 466 -20.14 9.51 -4.14
C ARG A 466 -20.59 8.11 -4.56
N LEU A 467 -21.62 7.52 -3.94
CA LEU A 467 -22.20 6.26 -4.43
C LEU A 467 -23.21 6.45 -5.57
N LEU A 468 -23.77 7.65 -5.73
CA LEU A 468 -24.67 7.98 -6.85
C LEU A 468 -23.99 8.82 -7.94
N ALA A 469 -22.88 9.50 -7.62
CA ALA A 469 -22.11 10.32 -8.57
C ALA A 469 -20.88 9.62 -9.18
N SER A 470 -20.52 8.41 -8.73
CA SER A 470 -19.40 7.63 -9.29
C SER A 470 -19.63 7.16 -10.73
N VAL A 471 -20.87 7.18 -11.22
CA VAL A 471 -21.18 6.90 -12.63
C VAL A 471 -21.09 8.18 -13.50
N ALA A 472 -20.99 9.38 -12.91
CA ALA A 472 -21.04 10.65 -13.64
C ALA A 472 -19.76 11.52 -13.56
N LEU A 473 -18.86 11.29 -12.59
CA LEU A 473 -17.69 12.18 -12.34
C LEU A 473 -16.36 11.73 -12.96
N ALA A 474 -16.21 10.48 -13.40
CA ALA A 474 -14.97 10.05 -14.07
C ALA A 474 -14.71 10.82 -15.38
N ASN A 475 -15.77 11.15 -16.12
CA ASN A 475 -15.69 11.93 -17.34
C ASN A 475 -15.26 13.41 -17.14
N ALA A 476 -15.18 13.91 -15.89
CA ALA A 476 -14.89 15.33 -15.62
C ALA A 476 -13.42 15.63 -15.27
N GLN A 477 -12.56 14.63 -15.03
CA GLN A 477 -11.14 14.84 -14.68
C GLN A 477 -10.16 14.56 -15.83
N CYS A 478 -10.60 13.90 -16.90
CA CYS A 478 -9.76 13.66 -18.08
C CYS A 478 -9.82 14.84 -19.07
N THR A 479 -9.33 16.01 -18.67
CA THR A 479 -9.30 17.21 -19.53
C THR A 479 -7.93 17.88 -19.50
N THR A 480 -7.58 18.56 -20.60
CA THR A 480 -6.31 19.29 -20.71
C THR A 480 -6.13 20.31 -19.58
N GLU A 481 -7.18 21.01 -19.15
CA GLU A 481 -7.11 21.99 -18.06
C GLU A 481 -6.69 21.36 -16.73
N THR A 482 -7.17 20.13 -16.48
CA THR A 482 -6.85 19.39 -15.25
C THR A 482 -5.36 19.06 -15.19
N PHE A 483 -4.79 18.54 -16.28
CA PHE A 483 -3.37 18.23 -16.34
C PHE A 483 -2.51 19.50 -16.38
N THR A 484 -2.96 20.58 -17.04
CA THR A 484 -2.26 21.87 -17.05
C THR A 484 -2.11 22.42 -15.63
N ALA A 485 -3.16 22.28 -14.80
CA ALA A 485 -3.09 22.69 -13.40
C ALA A 485 -2.11 21.83 -12.58
N MET A 486 -2.02 20.53 -12.85
CA MET A 486 -1.08 19.61 -12.18
C MET A 486 0.38 19.86 -12.56
N LEU A 487 0.62 20.40 -13.75
CA LEU A 487 1.97 20.67 -14.29
C LEU A 487 2.37 22.14 -14.15
N ALA A 488 1.58 22.97 -13.47
CA ALA A 488 1.82 24.41 -13.38
C ALA A 488 3.17 24.78 -12.72
N ASP A 489 3.75 23.89 -11.90
CA ASP A 489 5.07 24.04 -11.27
C ASP A 489 6.21 23.33 -12.03
N LYS A 490 5.92 22.72 -13.20
CA LYS A 490 6.86 21.97 -14.05
C LYS A 490 7.03 22.70 -15.39
N ALA A 491 7.84 23.74 -15.41
CA ALA A 491 8.04 24.59 -16.58
C ALA A 491 8.62 23.83 -17.79
N GLU A 492 9.28 22.70 -17.55
CA GLU A 492 9.86 21.80 -18.53
C GLU A 492 8.85 20.83 -19.18
N ALA A 493 7.63 20.70 -18.64
CA ALA A 493 6.63 19.73 -19.08
C ALA A 493 5.50 20.39 -19.89
N THR A 494 5.14 19.80 -21.03
CA THR A 494 4.06 20.25 -21.92
C THR A 494 3.14 19.09 -22.27
N ILE A 495 1.83 19.31 -22.26
CA ILE A 495 0.84 18.28 -22.60
C ILE A 495 0.75 18.14 -24.12
N ASN A 496 0.92 16.91 -24.63
CA ASN A 496 0.70 16.58 -26.03
C ASN A 496 -0.80 16.37 -26.29
N PHE A 497 -1.44 15.50 -25.48
CA PHE A 497 -2.88 15.26 -25.54
C PHE A 497 -3.42 14.71 -24.22
N VAL A 498 -4.74 14.85 -24.05
CA VAL A 498 -5.54 14.21 -23.01
C VAL A 498 -6.80 13.66 -23.67
N GLN A 499 -7.07 12.36 -23.50
CA GLN A 499 -8.19 11.69 -24.14
C GLN A 499 -8.84 10.68 -23.19
N ALA A 500 -10.15 10.83 -22.97
CA ALA A 500 -10.93 9.81 -22.29
C ALA A 500 -11.15 8.60 -23.22
N VAL A 501 -10.90 7.40 -22.70
CA VAL A 501 -11.11 6.13 -23.38
C VAL A 501 -12.29 5.42 -22.71
N PRO A 502 -13.40 5.15 -23.43
CA PRO A 502 -14.54 4.46 -22.84
C PRO A 502 -14.20 2.99 -22.55
N ARG A 503 -15.00 2.36 -21.68
CA ARG A 503 -14.91 0.92 -21.44
C ARG A 503 -15.06 0.15 -22.75
N ASP A 504 -14.23 -0.89 -22.90
CA ASP A 504 -14.07 -1.71 -24.11
C ASP A 504 -13.57 -0.91 -25.33
N GLY A 505 -13.07 0.31 -25.10
CA GLY A 505 -12.54 1.20 -26.11
C GLY A 505 -11.18 0.77 -26.65
N SER A 506 -10.67 1.57 -27.58
CA SER A 506 -9.36 1.39 -28.19
C SER A 506 -8.54 2.66 -28.13
N PHE A 507 -7.25 2.51 -27.90
CA PHE A 507 -6.31 3.62 -27.86
C PHE A 507 -4.95 3.23 -28.43
N GLY A 508 -4.31 4.18 -29.10
CA GLY A 508 -2.96 4.09 -29.63
C GLY A 508 -2.74 5.19 -30.67
N GLU A 509 -1.49 5.39 -31.05
CA GLU A 509 -1.07 6.43 -32.00
C GLU A 509 -1.01 5.90 -33.45
N GLY A 510 -1.45 4.65 -33.68
CA GLY A 510 -1.37 3.99 -34.98
C GLY A 510 0.06 4.01 -35.54
N ALA A 511 0.18 4.17 -36.86
CA ALA A 511 1.47 4.17 -37.55
C ALA A 511 2.44 5.30 -37.14
N ALA A 512 1.99 6.32 -36.38
CA ALA A 512 2.87 7.38 -35.88
C ALA A 512 3.78 6.89 -34.74
N ASN A 513 3.37 5.85 -34.01
CA ASN A 513 4.20 5.17 -33.04
C ASN A 513 4.88 3.98 -33.73
N ILE A 514 6.09 4.24 -34.22
CA ILE A 514 6.87 3.32 -35.06
C ILE A 514 7.07 1.94 -34.40
N PRO A 515 7.51 1.84 -33.13
CA PRO A 515 7.70 0.54 -32.50
C PRO A 515 6.39 -0.14 -32.08
N PHE A 516 5.31 0.62 -31.85
CA PHE A 516 4.00 0.10 -31.43
C PHE A 516 2.86 0.62 -32.31
N PRO A 517 2.80 0.20 -33.60
CA PRO A 517 1.91 0.83 -34.59
C PRO A 517 0.43 0.43 -34.48
N ARG A 518 0.11 -0.46 -33.53
CA ARG A 518 -1.24 -1.02 -33.36
C ARG A 518 -1.89 -0.48 -32.11
N ASN A 519 -3.14 -0.08 -32.25
CA ASN A 519 -3.94 0.35 -31.11
C ASN A 519 -4.32 -0.85 -30.25
N VAL A 520 -4.29 -0.64 -28.94
CA VAL A 520 -4.82 -1.59 -27.96
C VAL A 520 -6.34 -1.50 -28.00
N THR A 521 -7.02 -2.63 -27.81
CA THR A 521 -8.48 -2.72 -27.81
C THR A 521 -8.98 -3.33 -26.51
N LYS A 522 -10.29 -3.21 -26.25
CA LYS A 522 -10.94 -3.76 -25.05
C LYS A 522 -10.40 -3.15 -23.74
N LEU A 523 -9.94 -1.92 -23.77
CA LEU A 523 -9.39 -1.24 -22.60
C LEU A 523 -10.47 -1.02 -21.52
N PRO A 524 -10.12 -1.03 -20.22
CA PRO A 524 -11.02 -0.50 -19.20
C PRO A 524 -11.28 1.00 -19.45
N ALA A 525 -12.35 1.54 -18.86
CA ALA A 525 -12.58 3.00 -18.90
C ALA A 525 -11.42 3.71 -18.17
N LEU A 526 -10.73 4.60 -18.89
CA LEU A 526 -9.51 5.25 -18.42
C LEU A 526 -9.26 6.59 -19.11
N CYS A 527 -8.39 7.40 -18.52
CA CYS A 527 -7.83 8.58 -19.14
C CYS A 527 -6.46 8.28 -19.76
N ALA A 528 -6.30 8.53 -21.05
CA ALA A 528 -5.04 8.46 -21.78
C ALA A 528 -4.41 9.84 -21.91
N VAL A 529 -3.17 9.99 -21.48
CA VAL A 529 -2.45 11.27 -21.51
C VAL A 529 -1.05 11.08 -22.04
N SER A 530 -0.56 12.03 -22.82
CA SER A 530 0.84 12.10 -23.25
C SER A 530 1.42 13.47 -22.91
N ILE A 531 2.62 13.47 -22.36
CA ILE A 531 3.35 14.66 -21.91
C ILE A 531 4.75 14.62 -22.50
N ASN A 532 5.18 15.75 -23.07
CA ASN A 532 6.56 16.01 -23.45
C ASN A 532 7.30 16.68 -22.28
N VAL A 533 8.54 16.27 -22.02
CA VAL A 533 9.41 16.90 -21.02
C VAL A 533 10.72 17.27 -21.68
N LYS A 534 11.09 18.54 -21.58
CA LYS A 534 12.40 19.03 -22.02
C LYS A 534 13.49 18.54 -21.05
N SER A 535 14.33 17.62 -21.51
CA SER A 535 15.39 16.96 -20.73
C SER A 535 16.74 17.69 -20.81
N SER A 536 16.99 18.40 -21.93
CA SER A 536 18.15 19.27 -22.10
C SER A 536 17.85 20.42 -23.05
N GLU A 537 18.84 21.23 -23.45
CA GLU A 537 18.64 22.28 -24.46
C GLU A 537 18.19 21.71 -25.82
N ASN A 538 18.71 20.51 -26.17
CA ASN A 538 18.55 19.90 -27.50
C ASN A 538 17.88 18.52 -27.46
N SER A 539 17.30 18.11 -26.33
CA SER A 539 16.55 16.85 -26.21
C SER A 539 15.29 17.01 -25.35
N SER A 540 14.32 16.15 -25.62
CA SER A 540 13.08 16.02 -24.87
C SER A 540 12.57 14.60 -25.05
N TYR A 541 11.84 14.08 -24.06
CA TYR A 541 11.17 12.78 -24.16
C TYR A 541 9.67 12.93 -23.93
N ASN A 542 8.90 12.02 -24.52
CA ASN A 542 7.47 11.88 -24.24
C ASN A 542 7.23 10.70 -23.30
N PHE A 543 6.22 10.81 -22.46
CA PHE A 543 5.68 9.66 -21.74
C PHE A 543 4.17 9.67 -21.74
N GLY A 544 3.61 8.47 -21.78
CA GLY A 544 2.20 8.20 -21.75
C GLY A 544 1.75 7.73 -20.38
N LEU A 545 0.50 8.02 -20.06
CA LEU A 545 -0.20 7.51 -18.90
C LEU A 545 -1.55 6.91 -19.31
N PHE A 546 -1.87 5.74 -18.78
CA PHE A 546 -3.26 5.30 -18.63
C PHE A 546 -3.63 5.37 -17.16
N LEU A 547 -4.71 6.10 -16.88
CA LEU A 547 -5.25 6.32 -15.55
C LEU A 547 -6.65 5.72 -15.51
N PRO A 548 -6.83 4.46 -15.04
CA PRO A 548 -8.15 3.84 -14.95
C PRO A 548 -9.11 4.63 -14.06
N ASP A 549 -10.35 4.80 -14.51
CA ASP A 549 -11.30 5.68 -13.84
C ASP A 549 -11.81 5.11 -12.51
N SER A 550 -12.34 3.88 -12.57
CA SER A 550 -13.05 3.24 -11.46
C SER A 550 -12.39 1.94 -10.98
N THR A 551 -11.44 1.40 -11.76
CA THR A 551 -10.75 0.15 -11.47
C THR A 551 -9.34 0.37 -10.89
N TRP A 552 -8.92 1.63 -10.71
CA TRP A 552 -7.61 1.91 -10.14
C TRP A 552 -7.51 1.41 -8.70
N ASN A 553 -6.43 0.70 -8.40
CA ASN A 553 -6.26 -0.07 -7.18
C ASN A 553 -5.15 0.49 -6.25
N GLU A 554 -4.86 1.79 -6.37
CA GLU A 554 -3.79 2.52 -5.65
C GLU A 554 -2.36 2.15 -6.06
N ARG A 555 -2.19 1.38 -7.14
CA ARG A 555 -0.87 0.93 -7.62
C ARG A 555 -0.46 1.63 -8.90
N PHE A 556 0.84 1.78 -9.06
CA PHE A 556 1.48 2.29 -10.28
C PHE A 556 2.34 1.19 -10.91
N ILE A 557 2.39 1.14 -12.23
CA ILE A 557 3.34 0.28 -12.95
C ILE A 557 3.92 0.99 -14.16
N ALA A 558 5.22 0.86 -14.36
CA ALA A 558 5.91 1.32 -15.56
C ALA A 558 6.31 0.14 -16.46
N THR A 559 6.39 0.38 -17.76
CA THR A 559 6.95 -0.54 -18.75
C THR A 559 8.00 0.17 -19.60
N GLY A 560 8.85 -0.62 -20.26
CA GLY A 560 9.93 -0.15 -21.12
C GLY A 560 9.70 -0.41 -22.60
N ASN A 561 10.81 -0.33 -23.34
CA ASN A 561 10.85 -0.42 -24.80
C ASN A 561 11.67 -1.63 -25.29
N GLY A 562 11.83 -1.78 -26.60
CA GLY A 562 12.63 -2.84 -27.23
C GLY A 562 13.74 -2.29 -28.13
N GLY A 563 14.89 -2.97 -28.17
CA GLY A 563 16.04 -2.59 -28.99
C GLY A 563 16.48 -1.13 -28.80
N TYR A 564 16.72 -0.42 -29.91
CA TYR A 564 16.94 1.03 -29.97
C TYR A 564 15.66 1.82 -30.22
N GLY A 565 14.51 1.16 -30.19
CA GLY A 565 13.23 1.77 -30.51
C GLY A 565 12.86 2.86 -29.51
N GLY A 566 12.18 3.88 -30.02
CA GLY A 566 11.58 4.95 -29.24
C GLY A 566 10.08 5.08 -29.56
N GLY A 567 9.24 5.02 -28.54
CA GLY A 567 7.78 5.13 -28.66
C GLY A 567 7.08 4.65 -27.39
N ILE A 568 5.90 5.20 -27.08
CA ILE A 568 5.17 4.83 -25.87
C ILE A 568 4.56 3.43 -26.04
N ASN A 569 4.87 2.50 -25.13
CA ASN A 569 4.39 1.12 -25.16
C ASN A 569 2.94 1.02 -24.63
N TRP A 570 2.01 1.57 -25.41
CA TRP A 570 0.57 1.46 -25.15
C TRP A 570 0.09 0.01 -24.98
N PRO A 571 0.59 -0.99 -25.74
CA PRO A 571 0.21 -2.40 -25.56
C PRO A 571 0.40 -2.96 -24.15
N ASP A 572 1.60 -2.84 -23.58
CA ASP A 572 1.87 -3.32 -22.22
C ASP A 572 1.09 -2.48 -21.19
N MET A 573 1.04 -1.16 -21.38
CA MET A 573 0.23 -0.27 -20.53
C MET A 573 -1.25 -0.67 -20.50
N GLY A 574 -1.82 -1.02 -21.66
CA GLY A 574 -3.22 -1.46 -21.75
C GLY A 574 -3.45 -2.78 -21.02
N THR A 575 -2.53 -3.74 -21.19
CA THR A 575 -2.54 -5.03 -20.48
C THR A 575 -2.49 -4.80 -18.96
N PHE A 576 -1.57 -3.96 -18.49
CA PHE A 576 -1.43 -3.68 -17.07
C PHE A 576 -2.59 -2.88 -16.48
N SER A 577 -3.26 -2.05 -17.28
CA SER A 577 -4.44 -1.31 -16.83
C SER A 577 -5.59 -2.25 -16.43
N HIS A 578 -5.68 -3.44 -17.00
CA HIS A 578 -6.69 -4.44 -16.60
C HIS A 578 -6.49 -5.00 -15.19
N TYR A 579 -5.26 -5.05 -14.68
CA TYR A 579 -4.99 -5.38 -13.29
C TYR A 579 -5.36 -4.25 -12.32
N GLY A 580 -5.75 -3.08 -12.84
CA GLY A 580 -6.13 -1.89 -12.06
C GLY A 580 -4.96 -0.95 -11.77
N PHE A 581 -3.82 -1.08 -12.45
CA PHE A 581 -2.70 -0.15 -12.29
C PHE A 581 -2.96 1.18 -13.01
N ALA A 582 -2.45 2.27 -12.43
CA ALA A 582 -2.08 3.44 -13.23
C ALA A 582 -0.78 3.11 -13.96
N THR A 583 -0.78 3.16 -15.29
CA THR A 583 0.32 2.62 -16.10
C THR A 583 1.06 3.70 -16.84
N MET A 584 2.36 3.52 -17.03
CA MET A 584 3.25 4.49 -17.69
C MET A 584 4.24 3.79 -18.64
N SER A 585 4.57 4.47 -19.74
CA SER A 585 5.72 4.16 -20.61
C SER A 585 6.27 5.48 -21.17
N THR A 586 7.56 5.51 -21.49
CA THR A 586 8.19 6.63 -22.22
C THR A 586 8.61 6.21 -23.63
N ASP A 587 8.71 7.19 -24.54
CA ASP A 587 9.35 7.01 -25.85
C ASP A 587 10.87 7.06 -25.80
N THR A 588 11.43 7.36 -24.62
CA THR A 588 12.87 7.44 -24.35
C THR A 588 13.63 8.56 -25.05
N GLY A 589 12.95 9.57 -25.60
CA GLY A 589 13.59 10.75 -26.19
C GLY A 589 13.55 10.82 -27.71
N HIS A 590 12.96 9.81 -28.36
CA HIS A 590 12.93 9.71 -29.83
C HIS A 590 11.81 8.79 -30.31
N SER A 591 11.62 8.74 -31.64
CA SER A 591 10.73 7.78 -32.29
C SER A 591 11.49 7.01 -33.36
N SER A 592 11.62 5.68 -33.21
CA SER A 592 12.36 4.83 -34.14
C SER A 592 11.93 3.36 -34.05
N GLY A 593 12.32 2.58 -35.05
CA GLY A 593 12.20 1.12 -35.02
C GLY A 593 13.20 0.48 -34.05
N VAL A 594 12.91 -0.74 -33.62
CA VAL A 594 13.73 -1.47 -32.63
C VAL A 594 15.18 -1.70 -33.06
N ALA A 595 15.48 -1.67 -34.36
CA ALA A 595 16.82 -1.93 -34.90
C ALA A 595 17.45 -0.69 -35.57
N ASP A 596 16.83 0.48 -35.43
CA ASP A 596 17.32 1.75 -35.99
C ASP A 596 18.09 2.52 -34.91
N GLY A 597 19.42 2.56 -35.04
CA GLY A 597 20.29 3.33 -34.15
C GLY A 597 20.70 4.69 -34.71
N THR A 598 20.26 5.07 -35.91
CA THR A 598 20.73 6.27 -36.62
C THR A 598 20.43 7.57 -35.88
N TRP A 599 19.37 7.58 -35.07
CA TRP A 599 18.96 8.72 -34.24
C TRP A 599 20.00 9.12 -33.19
N ALA A 600 20.92 8.21 -32.81
CA ALA A 600 21.96 8.50 -31.82
C ALA A 600 23.07 9.41 -32.38
N LEU A 601 23.19 9.50 -33.71
CA LEU A 601 24.21 10.30 -34.37
C LEU A 601 24.08 11.78 -34.00
N ASN A 602 25.15 12.34 -33.45
CA ASN A 602 25.26 13.71 -32.95
C ASN A 602 24.21 14.07 -31.89
N ALA A 603 23.66 13.08 -31.18
CA ALA A 603 22.58 13.26 -30.22
C ALA A 603 22.92 12.69 -28.82
N PRO A 604 24.03 13.12 -28.18
CA PRO A 604 24.48 12.55 -26.90
C PRO A 604 23.43 12.66 -25.79
N GLU A 605 22.65 13.74 -25.78
CA GLU A 605 21.58 13.94 -24.80
C GLU A 605 20.40 12.97 -24.99
N SER A 606 20.03 12.67 -26.25
CA SER A 606 19.01 11.65 -26.54
C SER A 606 19.51 10.24 -26.18
N VAL A 607 20.81 9.98 -26.35
CA VAL A 607 21.42 8.72 -25.93
C VAL A 607 21.36 8.56 -24.40
N ILE A 608 21.53 9.64 -23.63
CA ILE A 608 21.33 9.65 -22.16
C ILE A 608 19.84 9.44 -21.79
N ASP A 609 18.92 10.05 -22.54
CA ASP A 609 17.47 9.84 -22.36
C ASP A 609 17.09 8.37 -22.54
N TRP A 610 17.57 7.73 -23.62
CA TRP A 610 17.42 6.29 -23.86
C TRP A 610 18.10 5.42 -22.81
N GLY A 611 19.27 5.84 -22.36
CA GLY A 611 20.05 5.12 -21.36
C GLY A 611 19.32 5.00 -20.03
N HIS A 612 18.90 6.12 -19.44
CA HIS A 612 18.21 6.12 -18.14
C HIS A 612 17.33 7.35 -17.84
N ARG A 613 17.67 8.54 -18.38
CA ARG A 613 17.10 9.80 -17.88
C ARG A 613 15.61 9.96 -18.19
N ALA A 614 15.17 9.53 -19.38
CA ALA A 614 13.76 9.61 -19.75
C ALA A 614 12.88 8.68 -18.90
N MET A 615 13.35 7.45 -18.64
CA MET A 615 12.63 6.50 -17.78
C MET A 615 12.45 7.08 -16.37
N HIS A 616 13.55 7.52 -15.74
CA HIS A 616 13.51 8.07 -14.39
C HIS A 616 12.60 9.31 -14.29
N GLY A 617 12.84 10.30 -15.15
CA GLY A 617 12.09 11.56 -15.11
C GLY A 617 10.60 11.35 -15.37
N SER A 618 10.26 10.44 -16.28
CA SER A 618 8.88 10.05 -16.54
C SER A 618 8.24 9.33 -15.36
N VAL A 619 8.96 8.44 -14.65
CA VAL A 619 8.45 7.77 -13.44
C VAL A 619 8.17 8.79 -12.33
N VAL A 620 9.10 9.69 -12.06
CA VAL A 620 8.96 10.74 -11.03
C VAL A 620 7.74 11.63 -11.34
N LEU A 621 7.64 12.13 -12.56
CA LEU A 621 6.54 13.02 -12.94
C LEU A 621 5.20 12.27 -13.02
N SER A 622 5.20 11.01 -13.48
CA SER A 622 4.02 10.16 -13.48
C SER A 622 3.48 9.92 -12.09
N LYS A 623 4.35 9.60 -11.12
CA LYS A 623 3.93 9.45 -9.72
C LYS A 623 3.32 10.73 -9.17
N HIS A 624 3.86 11.88 -9.53
CA HIS A 624 3.30 13.18 -9.18
C HIS A 624 1.90 13.38 -9.80
N ILE A 625 1.74 13.10 -11.09
CA ILE A 625 0.45 13.23 -11.80
C ILE A 625 -0.58 12.28 -11.22
N VAL A 626 -0.26 10.99 -11.07
CA VAL A 626 -1.15 9.96 -10.49
C VAL A 626 -1.60 10.38 -9.09
N THR A 627 -0.68 10.88 -8.26
CA THR A 627 -0.99 11.34 -6.91
C THR A 627 -2.01 12.50 -6.91
N ASN A 628 -1.86 13.45 -7.83
CA ASN A 628 -2.78 14.58 -7.96
C ASN A 628 -4.10 14.20 -8.65
N TYR A 629 -4.06 13.37 -9.68
CA TYR A 629 -5.21 12.93 -10.46
C TYR A 629 -6.23 12.18 -9.60
N TYR A 630 -5.76 11.21 -8.82
CA TYR A 630 -6.60 10.47 -7.89
C TYR A 630 -6.78 11.17 -6.53
N ALA A 631 -6.19 12.35 -6.35
CA ALA A 631 -6.26 13.16 -5.13
C ALA A 631 -5.87 12.40 -3.85
N ILE A 632 -4.88 11.52 -3.93
CA ILE A 632 -4.36 10.71 -2.82
C ILE A 632 -3.27 11.48 -2.07
N SER A 633 -3.51 11.85 -0.81
CA SER A 633 -2.53 12.62 -0.03
C SER A 633 -1.37 11.79 0.52
N ASP A 634 -1.52 10.46 0.57
CA ASP A 634 -0.56 9.54 1.17
C ASP A 634 0.41 8.93 0.13
N GLY A 635 0.31 9.36 -1.14
CA GLY A 635 1.09 8.85 -2.26
C GLY A 635 0.59 7.50 -2.79
N ILE A 636 1.20 7.05 -3.89
CA ILE A 636 0.94 5.73 -4.47
C ILE A 636 1.34 4.65 -3.44
N LYS A 637 0.50 3.62 -3.27
CA LYS A 637 0.70 2.61 -2.23
C LYS A 637 1.83 1.64 -2.58
N TYR A 638 1.87 1.19 -3.84
CA TYR A 638 2.92 0.33 -4.39
C TYR A 638 3.24 0.71 -5.83
N SER A 639 4.52 0.63 -6.18
CA SER A 639 5.08 1.02 -7.47
C SER A 639 5.80 -0.17 -8.11
N TYR A 640 5.43 -0.53 -9.32
CA TYR A 640 5.94 -1.72 -10.01
C TYR A 640 6.61 -1.36 -11.34
N TYR A 641 7.40 -2.30 -11.85
CA TYR A 641 7.91 -2.26 -13.22
C TYR A 641 7.74 -3.64 -13.86
N ALA A 642 7.36 -3.70 -15.13
CA ALA A 642 7.37 -4.96 -15.88
C ALA A 642 7.66 -4.74 -17.37
N SER A 643 8.71 -5.38 -17.89
CA SER A 643 9.06 -5.32 -19.31
C SER A 643 10.14 -6.37 -19.66
N CYS A 644 10.48 -6.50 -20.94
CA CYS A 644 11.46 -7.46 -21.44
C CYS A 644 12.50 -6.80 -22.37
N SER A 645 13.63 -7.45 -22.65
CA SER A 645 14.66 -6.98 -23.59
C SER A 645 15.34 -5.68 -23.12
N THR A 646 15.35 -4.62 -23.96
CA THR A 646 15.76 -3.27 -23.56
C THR A 646 14.95 -2.77 -22.36
N GLY A 647 13.67 -3.11 -22.25
CA GLY A 647 12.86 -2.83 -21.06
C GLY A 647 13.38 -3.58 -19.83
N GLY A 648 13.79 -4.83 -20.00
CA GLY A 648 14.47 -5.58 -18.93
C GLY A 648 15.74 -4.86 -18.45
N ARG A 649 16.54 -4.28 -19.37
CA ARG A 649 17.68 -3.42 -19.03
C ARG A 649 17.24 -2.15 -18.30
N GLN A 650 16.24 -1.44 -18.81
CA GLN A 650 15.76 -0.19 -18.22
C GLN A 650 15.27 -0.39 -16.79
N GLY A 651 14.51 -1.45 -16.51
CA GLY A 651 14.08 -1.79 -15.15
C GLY A 651 15.25 -2.07 -14.20
N LEU A 652 16.24 -2.85 -14.64
CA LEU A 652 17.46 -3.10 -13.86
C LEU A 652 18.28 -1.83 -13.66
N ARG A 653 18.42 -0.99 -14.68
CA ARG A 653 19.19 0.26 -14.60
C ARG A 653 18.54 1.25 -13.66
N GLU A 654 17.21 1.37 -13.72
CA GLU A 654 16.44 2.25 -12.86
C GLU A 654 16.62 1.88 -11.39
N ILE A 655 16.56 0.60 -11.01
CA ILE A 655 16.74 0.23 -9.59
C ILE A 655 18.19 0.34 -9.11
N GLN A 656 19.18 0.31 -10.01
CA GLN A 656 20.58 0.53 -9.67
C GLN A 656 20.85 2.02 -9.36
N LEU A 657 20.23 2.93 -10.11
CA LEU A 657 20.41 4.38 -9.94
C LEU A 657 19.41 4.99 -8.95
N HIS A 658 18.18 4.50 -8.95
CA HIS A 658 17.00 5.03 -8.26
C HIS A 658 16.21 3.89 -7.60
N PRO A 659 16.76 3.25 -6.54
CA PRO A 659 16.14 2.11 -5.88
C PRO A 659 14.76 2.42 -5.26
N GLU A 660 14.37 3.68 -5.13
CA GLU A 660 13.05 4.14 -4.69
C GLU A 660 11.98 4.18 -5.79
N SER A 661 12.35 3.98 -7.06
CA SER A 661 11.41 4.05 -8.17
C SER A 661 10.39 2.93 -8.13
N PHE A 662 10.73 1.74 -7.66
CA PHE A 662 9.83 0.59 -7.61
C PHE A 662 9.96 -0.19 -6.29
N ASP A 663 8.88 -0.82 -5.87
CA ASP A 663 8.82 -1.80 -4.80
C ASP A 663 9.00 -3.23 -5.36
N GLY A 664 8.65 -3.45 -6.64
CA GLY A 664 8.85 -4.73 -7.32
C GLY A 664 9.05 -4.60 -8.83
N ILE A 665 9.99 -5.36 -9.41
CA ILE A 665 10.26 -5.35 -10.86
C ILE A 665 10.22 -6.76 -11.47
N SER A 666 9.46 -6.95 -12.55
CA SER A 666 9.45 -8.16 -13.36
C SER A 666 10.19 -7.92 -14.67
N VAL A 667 11.37 -8.51 -14.84
CA VAL A 667 12.25 -8.22 -15.99
C VAL A 667 12.59 -9.48 -16.79
N GLY A 668 12.18 -9.47 -18.06
CA GLY A 668 12.46 -10.54 -19.02
C GLY A 668 13.70 -10.28 -19.85
N ALA A 669 14.49 -11.32 -20.12
CA ALA A 669 15.61 -11.32 -21.07
C ALA A 669 16.37 -9.98 -21.16
N PRO A 670 16.91 -9.45 -20.04
CA PRO A 670 17.39 -8.07 -20.01
C PRO A 670 18.63 -7.85 -20.88
N ALA A 671 18.62 -6.81 -21.71
CA ALA A 671 19.77 -6.33 -22.48
C ALA A 671 20.79 -5.54 -21.62
N TRP A 672 21.12 -6.07 -20.44
CA TRP A 672 21.79 -5.33 -19.36
C TRP A 672 23.24 -4.90 -19.70
N TRP A 673 23.90 -5.61 -20.63
CA TRP A 673 25.29 -5.36 -21.03
C TRP A 673 25.35 -4.87 -22.47
N SER A 674 24.94 -3.61 -22.69
CA SER A 674 24.65 -3.11 -24.04
C SER A 674 25.85 -3.17 -25.00
N PRO A 675 27.08 -2.75 -24.62
CA PRO A 675 28.24 -2.88 -25.50
C PRO A 675 28.52 -4.32 -25.92
N HIS A 676 28.57 -5.25 -24.97
CA HIS A 676 28.90 -6.65 -25.26
C HIS A 676 27.80 -7.37 -26.04
N LEU A 677 26.53 -7.08 -25.79
CA LEU A 677 25.42 -7.62 -26.57
C LEU A 677 25.50 -7.14 -28.04
N ALA A 678 25.70 -5.84 -28.25
CA ALA A 678 25.81 -5.26 -29.59
C ALA A 678 27.04 -5.81 -30.32
N GLY A 679 28.19 -5.85 -29.66
CA GLY A 679 29.41 -6.39 -30.24
C GLY A 679 29.35 -7.89 -30.52
N ALA A 680 28.71 -8.69 -29.65
CA ALA A 680 28.50 -10.12 -29.93
C ALA A 680 27.58 -10.31 -31.14
N THR A 681 26.50 -9.53 -31.23
CA THR A 681 25.59 -9.52 -32.38
C THR A 681 26.31 -9.15 -33.68
N LEU A 682 27.19 -8.15 -33.65
CA LEU A 682 28.02 -7.76 -34.79
C LEU A 682 29.04 -8.83 -35.17
N TRP A 683 29.79 -9.34 -34.18
CA TRP A 683 30.82 -10.36 -34.36
C TRP A 683 30.25 -11.63 -35.00
N GLN A 684 29.08 -12.07 -34.55
CA GLN A 684 28.37 -13.23 -35.09
C GLN A 684 28.06 -13.05 -36.59
N GLY A 685 27.46 -11.93 -36.98
CA GLY A 685 27.22 -11.63 -38.39
C GLY A 685 28.51 -11.58 -39.21
N LEU A 686 29.52 -10.84 -38.75
CA LEU A 686 30.81 -10.72 -39.44
C LEU A 686 31.56 -12.05 -39.55
N TYR A 687 31.43 -12.93 -38.56
CA TYR A 687 32.11 -14.22 -38.58
C TYR A 687 31.47 -15.20 -39.58
N ASN A 688 30.15 -15.15 -39.80
CA ASN A 688 29.46 -16.04 -40.75
C ASN A 688 29.56 -15.57 -42.22
N TYR A 689 29.88 -14.30 -42.46
CA TYR A 689 29.95 -13.69 -43.80
C TYR A 689 31.41 -13.49 -44.27
N PRO A 690 31.65 -13.32 -45.59
CA PRO A 690 30.69 -13.28 -46.71
C PRO A 690 30.13 -14.67 -47.11
N GLU A 691 29.05 -14.70 -47.89
CA GLU A 691 28.41 -15.95 -48.37
C GLU A 691 29.34 -16.85 -49.20
N SER A 692 30.36 -16.27 -49.81
CA SER A 692 31.37 -17.00 -50.59
C SER A 692 32.39 -17.75 -49.74
N ASP A 693 32.45 -17.50 -48.43
CA ASP A 693 33.38 -18.16 -47.53
C ASP A 693 32.91 -19.61 -47.23
N PRO A 694 33.78 -20.64 -47.36
CA PRO A 694 33.43 -22.01 -47.02
C PRO A 694 32.91 -22.23 -45.60
N LYS A 695 33.20 -21.31 -44.66
CA LYS A 695 32.71 -21.36 -43.28
C LYS A 695 31.25 -20.89 -43.13
N HIS A 696 30.68 -20.25 -44.16
CA HIS A 696 29.35 -19.68 -44.14
C HIS A 696 28.28 -20.78 -43.96
N ILE A 697 27.44 -20.61 -42.94
CA ILE A 697 26.26 -21.44 -42.73
C ILE A 697 25.05 -20.71 -43.29
N ASN A 698 24.42 -21.32 -44.30
CA ASN A 698 23.18 -20.80 -44.85
C ASN A 698 22.05 -20.90 -43.81
N PRO A 699 21.26 -19.83 -43.58
CA PRO A 699 20.19 -19.83 -42.59
C PRO A 699 19.19 -20.98 -42.69
N SER A 700 18.95 -21.50 -43.90
CA SER A 700 18.03 -22.63 -44.12
C SER A 700 18.47 -23.93 -43.42
N LEU A 701 19.76 -24.08 -43.11
CA LEU A 701 20.31 -25.24 -42.43
C LEU A 701 19.99 -25.27 -40.93
N PHE A 702 19.62 -24.14 -40.30
CA PHE A 702 19.34 -24.11 -38.86
C PHE A 702 18.13 -24.93 -38.44
N SER A 703 17.15 -25.12 -39.33
CA SER A 703 16.06 -26.06 -39.10
C SER A 703 16.55 -27.50 -38.90
N THR A 704 17.62 -27.89 -39.60
CA THR A 704 18.24 -29.22 -39.47
C THR A 704 19.17 -29.28 -38.27
N VAL A 705 19.94 -28.23 -38.02
CA VAL A 705 20.81 -28.13 -36.85
C VAL A 705 20.00 -28.22 -35.56
N THR A 706 18.90 -27.45 -35.46
CA THR A 706 18.02 -27.46 -34.28
C THR A 706 17.31 -28.80 -34.11
N ALA A 707 16.89 -29.44 -35.21
CA ALA A 707 16.33 -30.79 -35.14
C ALA A 707 17.34 -31.81 -34.59
N GLU A 708 18.61 -31.72 -34.99
CA GLU A 708 19.66 -32.61 -34.47
C GLU A 708 20.01 -32.30 -33.01
N MET A 709 20.06 -31.02 -32.62
CA MET A 709 20.20 -30.62 -31.22
C MET A 709 19.07 -31.19 -30.37
N LYS A 710 17.82 -31.05 -30.78
CA LYS A 710 16.67 -31.64 -30.08
C LYS A 710 16.80 -33.16 -30.02
N ARG A 711 17.12 -33.84 -31.14
CA ARG A 711 17.30 -35.30 -31.19
C ARG A 711 18.33 -35.81 -30.17
N GLN A 712 19.42 -35.09 -29.95
CA GLN A 712 20.45 -35.48 -28.99
C GLN A 712 20.17 -35.03 -27.56
N CYS A 713 19.58 -33.85 -27.36
CA CYS A 713 19.47 -33.19 -26.06
C CYS A 713 18.14 -33.41 -25.33
N ASP A 714 17.02 -33.47 -26.05
CA ASP A 714 15.68 -33.67 -25.47
C ASP A 714 15.66 -34.90 -24.54
N PRO A 715 16.13 -36.11 -24.96
CA PRO A 715 16.12 -37.28 -24.08
C PRO A 715 16.96 -37.15 -22.80
N GLN A 716 17.89 -36.19 -22.72
CA GLN A 716 18.85 -36.09 -21.61
C GLN A 716 18.20 -35.52 -20.33
N ASP A 717 17.09 -34.78 -20.45
CA ASP A 717 16.35 -34.31 -19.28
C ASP A 717 15.47 -35.41 -18.64
N GLY A 718 15.31 -36.54 -19.33
CA GLY A 718 14.56 -37.73 -18.90
C GLY A 718 13.16 -37.84 -19.50
N LEU A 719 12.77 -36.89 -20.38
CA LEU A 719 11.55 -36.93 -21.16
C LEU A 719 11.89 -36.71 -22.64
N VAL A 720 11.03 -37.18 -23.54
CA VAL A 720 11.15 -36.88 -24.98
C VAL A 720 9.88 -36.15 -25.38
N ASP A 721 9.94 -34.82 -25.38
CA ASP A 721 8.81 -33.93 -25.64
C ASP A 721 9.15 -32.79 -26.62
N ASN A 722 10.30 -32.90 -27.31
CA ASN A 722 10.85 -31.95 -28.26
C ASN A 722 11.26 -30.61 -27.63
N ILE A 723 11.52 -30.59 -26.30
CA ILE A 723 11.98 -29.42 -25.56
C ILE A 723 13.35 -29.72 -24.96
N VAL A 724 14.32 -28.83 -25.20
CA VAL A 724 15.61 -28.90 -24.48
C VAL A 724 15.45 -28.21 -23.13
N SER A 725 15.05 -28.95 -22.10
CA SER A 725 14.79 -28.37 -20.77
C SER A 725 16.07 -27.93 -20.05
N ASP A 726 17.19 -28.61 -20.30
CA ASP A 726 18.51 -28.28 -19.75
C ASP A 726 19.57 -28.08 -20.85
N PRO A 727 19.63 -26.89 -21.49
CA PRO A 727 20.58 -26.65 -22.57
C PRO A 727 22.04 -26.61 -22.11
N TYR A 728 22.31 -26.40 -20.81
CA TYR A 728 23.67 -26.35 -20.26
C TYR A 728 24.17 -27.74 -19.83
N GLY A 729 23.27 -28.65 -19.47
CA GLY A 729 23.61 -30.04 -19.18
C GLY A 729 23.67 -30.94 -20.42
N CYS A 730 23.17 -30.49 -21.58
CA CYS A 730 23.22 -31.30 -22.79
C CYS A 730 24.66 -31.56 -23.25
N ASN A 731 25.03 -32.84 -23.33
CA ASN A 731 26.22 -33.28 -24.03
C ASN A 731 25.92 -33.45 -25.53
N PHE A 732 26.04 -32.37 -26.30
CA PHE A 732 25.78 -32.36 -27.74
C PHE A 732 27.04 -32.72 -28.55
N ASP A 733 26.94 -33.73 -29.40
CA ASP A 733 27.96 -34.11 -30.38
C ASP A 733 27.74 -33.35 -31.70
N PHE A 734 28.56 -32.32 -31.89
CA PHE A 734 28.59 -31.52 -33.10
C PHE A 734 28.99 -32.34 -34.35
N GLU A 735 29.82 -33.38 -34.21
CA GLU A 735 30.32 -34.15 -35.35
C GLU A 735 29.21 -34.94 -36.06
N ALA A 736 28.10 -35.21 -35.38
CA ALA A 736 26.91 -35.82 -35.97
C ALA A 736 26.31 -35.01 -37.14
N LEU A 737 26.59 -33.71 -37.21
CA LEU A 737 26.15 -32.83 -38.31
C LEU A 737 27.07 -32.89 -39.54
N LEU A 738 28.21 -33.60 -39.49
CA LEU A 738 29.15 -33.64 -40.61
C LEU A 738 28.57 -34.36 -41.83
N CYS A 739 28.84 -33.80 -43.01
CA CYS A 739 28.48 -34.44 -44.27
C CYS A 739 29.24 -35.77 -44.46
N THR A 740 28.48 -36.86 -44.67
CA THR A 740 29.00 -38.19 -45.04
C THR A 740 28.58 -38.56 -46.47
N SER A 741 29.24 -39.55 -47.09
CA SER A 741 28.94 -40.00 -48.46
C SER A 741 27.54 -40.61 -48.64
N THR A 742 26.77 -40.77 -47.56
CA THR A 742 25.46 -41.46 -47.54
C THR A 742 24.33 -40.63 -46.89
N ASN A 743 24.57 -39.39 -46.44
CA ASN A 743 23.56 -38.61 -45.70
C ASN A 743 22.82 -37.53 -46.51
N SER A 744 21.58 -37.30 -46.05
CA SER A 744 20.53 -36.33 -46.40
C SER A 744 21.01 -34.94 -46.88
N PRO A 745 20.23 -34.19 -47.70
CA PRO A 745 20.61 -32.88 -48.28
C PRO A 745 20.95 -31.73 -47.30
N ALA A 746 20.93 -31.92 -45.99
CA ALA A 746 21.24 -30.89 -45.00
C ALA A 746 22.25 -31.40 -43.96
N CYS A 747 23.53 -31.12 -44.18
CA CYS A 747 24.67 -31.43 -43.31
C CYS A 747 25.68 -30.28 -43.36
N LEU A 748 26.66 -30.26 -42.46
CA LEU A 748 27.69 -29.22 -42.37
C LEU A 748 29.06 -29.73 -42.81
N THR A 749 29.81 -28.87 -43.48
CA THR A 749 31.24 -29.10 -43.74
C THR A 749 32.07 -28.87 -42.46
N PRO A 750 33.34 -29.33 -42.39
CA PRO A 750 34.20 -29.05 -41.23
C PRO A 750 34.38 -27.55 -40.93
N ALA A 751 34.42 -26.70 -41.96
CA ALA A 751 34.52 -25.26 -41.80
C ALA A 751 33.24 -24.66 -41.21
N GLN A 752 32.07 -25.07 -41.73
CA GLN A 752 30.77 -24.69 -41.19
C GLN A 752 30.59 -25.21 -39.76
N LEU A 753 31.08 -26.40 -39.44
CA LEU A 753 30.99 -26.94 -38.09
C LEU A 753 31.83 -26.13 -37.09
N THR A 754 33.00 -25.65 -37.52
CA THR A 754 33.83 -24.73 -36.72
C THR A 754 33.09 -23.42 -36.45
N THR A 755 32.39 -22.88 -37.45
CA THR A 755 31.50 -21.73 -37.27
C THR A 755 30.42 -22.07 -36.26
N LEU A 756 29.68 -23.16 -36.43
CA LEU A 756 28.60 -23.55 -35.51
C LEU A 756 29.12 -23.67 -34.06
N TYR A 757 30.25 -24.34 -33.87
CA TYR A 757 30.86 -24.51 -32.56
C TYR A 757 31.11 -23.17 -31.85
N LYS A 758 31.61 -22.16 -32.57
CA LYS A 758 31.87 -20.84 -31.98
C LYS A 758 30.62 -20.09 -31.53
N PHE A 759 29.46 -20.38 -32.10
CA PHE A 759 28.22 -19.65 -31.81
C PHE A 759 27.51 -20.21 -30.59
N TYR A 760 27.56 -21.53 -30.40
CA TYR A 760 26.96 -22.22 -29.27
C TYR A 760 27.92 -22.37 -28.07
N ASN A 761 29.13 -21.81 -28.17
CA ASN A 761 30.07 -21.69 -27.07
C ASN A 761 30.32 -20.22 -26.74
N ASP A 762 30.77 -19.96 -25.51
CA ASP A 762 31.09 -18.62 -25.05
C ASP A 762 32.16 -17.96 -25.93
N TRP A 763 31.94 -16.69 -26.27
CA TRP A 763 32.94 -15.87 -26.92
C TRP A 763 34.00 -15.47 -25.90
N VAL A 764 35.18 -16.03 -26.06
CA VAL A 764 36.39 -15.67 -25.32
C VAL A 764 37.38 -14.99 -26.27
N ASP A 765 38.04 -13.92 -25.80
CA ASP A 765 39.08 -13.25 -26.58
C ASP A 765 40.42 -14.02 -26.49
N THR A 766 41.38 -13.62 -27.30
CA THR A 766 42.71 -14.24 -27.44
C THR A 766 43.48 -14.39 -26.12
N ASN A 767 43.22 -13.54 -25.14
CA ASN A 767 43.80 -13.55 -23.80
C ASN A 767 43.03 -14.46 -22.81
N GLN A 768 42.07 -15.27 -23.28
CA GLN A 768 41.17 -16.10 -22.46
C GLN A 768 40.19 -15.29 -21.59
N GLU A 769 39.96 -14.01 -21.92
CA GLU A 769 38.97 -13.18 -21.26
C GLU A 769 37.57 -13.50 -21.80
N PHE A 770 36.63 -13.71 -20.89
CA PHE A 770 35.22 -13.91 -21.24
C PHE A 770 34.62 -12.60 -21.78
N VAL A 771 34.08 -12.64 -22.99
CA VAL A 771 33.45 -11.49 -23.63
C VAL A 771 31.94 -11.59 -23.49
N PHE A 772 31.31 -12.62 -24.06
CA PHE A 772 29.86 -12.76 -24.04
C PHE A 772 29.46 -14.23 -24.23
N PRO A 773 28.32 -14.68 -23.67
CA PRO A 773 27.94 -16.07 -23.78
C PRO A 773 27.45 -16.42 -25.19
N GLY A 774 27.66 -17.68 -25.57
CA GLY A 774 27.10 -18.26 -26.80
C GLY A 774 25.59 -18.48 -26.69
N VAL A 775 24.92 -18.67 -27.83
CA VAL A 775 23.52 -19.11 -27.85
C VAL A 775 23.40 -20.51 -27.25
N THR A 776 22.31 -20.77 -26.54
CA THR A 776 22.07 -22.05 -25.87
C THR A 776 21.71 -23.14 -26.88
N ILE A 777 22.12 -24.38 -26.61
CA ILE A 777 21.76 -25.54 -27.43
C ILE A 777 20.23 -25.65 -27.53
N GLY A 778 19.73 -25.91 -28.75
CA GLY A 778 18.29 -25.96 -29.06
C GLY A 778 17.73 -24.63 -29.60
N THR A 779 18.50 -23.55 -29.56
CA THR A 779 18.13 -22.25 -30.16
C THR A 779 18.25 -22.28 -31.68
N ASP A 780 17.32 -21.67 -32.41
CA ASP A 780 17.49 -21.39 -33.83
C ASP A 780 18.27 -20.08 -34.02
N ALA A 781 19.55 -20.17 -34.37
CA ALA A 781 20.43 -19.01 -34.56
C ALA A 781 20.33 -18.35 -35.94
N SER A 782 19.38 -18.76 -36.80
CA SER A 782 19.25 -18.22 -38.16
C SER A 782 19.05 -16.70 -38.21
N PHE A 783 18.37 -16.11 -37.21
CA PHE A 783 18.18 -14.67 -37.12
C PHE A 783 19.50 -13.90 -36.93
N LEU A 784 20.35 -14.34 -36.00
CA LEU A 784 21.66 -13.71 -35.73
C LEU A 784 22.67 -13.96 -36.86
N MET A 785 22.56 -15.10 -37.53
CA MET A 785 23.55 -15.56 -38.52
C MET A 785 23.15 -15.27 -39.97
N GLY A 786 21.91 -14.86 -40.21
CA GLY A 786 21.37 -14.67 -41.55
C GLY A 786 21.64 -13.32 -42.19
N SER A 787 22.24 -12.39 -41.46
CA SER A 787 22.77 -11.13 -41.99
C SER A 787 23.66 -10.44 -40.94
N ILE A 788 24.35 -9.38 -41.34
CA ILE A 788 24.98 -8.45 -40.40
C ILE A 788 23.87 -7.59 -39.79
N SER A 789 23.67 -7.69 -38.48
CA SER A 789 22.58 -7.01 -37.79
C SER A 789 22.90 -5.55 -37.45
N THR A 790 21.95 -4.65 -37.71
CA THR A 790 22.05 -3.23 -37.36
C THR A 790 22.07 -3.00 -35.85
N LEU A 791 21.54 -3.94 -35.04
CA LEU A 791 21.70 -3.94 -33.58
C LEU A 791 23.18 -4.08 -33.13
N GLY A 792 24.07 -4.46 -34.03
CA GLY A 792 25.51 -4.44 -33.79
C GLY A 792 26.15 -3.21 -34.42
N SER A 793 26.03 -3.07 -35.75
CA SER A 793 26.74 -2.02 -36.50
C SER A 793 26.36 -0.61 -36.07
N ASP A 794 25.06 -0.34 -35.88
CA ASP A 794 24.58 1.01 -35.54
C ASP A 794 25.03 1.43 -34.14
N PHE A 795 25.18 0.48 -33.22
CA PHE A 795 25.73 0.77 -31.89
C PHE A 795 27.16 1.32 -32.01
N LEU A 796 28.02 0.63 -32.77
CA LEU A 796 29.40 1.05 -32.94
C LEU A 796 29.46 2.38 -33.69
N ASN A 797 28.77 2.49 -34.83
CA ASN A 797 28.80 3.70 -35.66
C ASN A 797 28.24 4.91 -34.91
N TYR A 798 27.05 4.81 -34.31
CA TYR A 798 26.32 5.99 -33.82
C TYR A 798 26.41 6.22 -32.32
N PHE A 799 26.49 5.16 -31.50
CA PHE A 799 26.56 5.31 -30.03
C PHE A 799 28.00 5.38 -29.52
N VAL A 800 28.93 4.63 -30.13
CA VAL A 800 30.32 4.54 -29.66
C VAL A 800 31.22 5.54 -30.36
N TYR A 801 31.29 5.50 -31.69
CA TYR A 801 32.18 6.36 -32.47
C TYR A 801 31.54 7.67 -32.91
N ASN A 802 30.21 7.72 -32.93
CA ASN A 802 29.46 8.87 -33.45
C ASN A 802 29.93 9.29 -34.86
N ASP A 803 30.10 8.29 -35.74
CA ASP A 803 30.72 8.41 -37.05
C ASP A 803 30.00 7.51 -38.07
N THR A 804 29.51 8.11 -39.15
CA THR A 804 28.87 7.40 -40.27
C THR A 804 29.86 6.64 -41.14
N GLU A 805 31.15 6.99 -41.09
CA GLU A 805 32.22 6.40 -41.91
C GLU A 805 33.00 5.30 -41.17
N TYR A 806 32.71 5.03 -39.89
CA TYR A 806 33.34 3.94 -39.16
C TYR A 806 33.08 2.60 -39.86
N ASP A 807 34.18 1.92 -40.17
CA ASP A 807 34.16 0.62 -40.84
C ASP A 807 34.00 -0.51 -39.81
N TYR A 808 32.74 -0.80 -39.47
CA TYR A 808 32.39 -1.86 -38.52
C TYR A 808 32.88 -3.25 -38.94
N THR A 809 33.28 -3.47 -40.20
CA THR A 809 33.82 -4.77 -40.63
C THR A 809 35.20 -5.06 -40.02
N LYS A 810 35.87 -4.03 -39.50
CA LYS A 810 37.15 -4.13 -38.77
C LYS A 810 36.97 -4.26 -37.25
N PHE A 811 35.75 -4.49 -36.78
CA PHE A 811 35.43 -4.62 -35.36
C PHE A 811 36.33 -5.65 -34.65
N THR A 812 36.82 -5.28 -33.46
CA THR A 812 37.67 -6.08 -32.58
C THR A 812 37.24 -5.97 -31.13
N TYR A 813 37.83 -6.78 -30.24
CA TYR A 813 37.60 -6.67 -28.81
C TYR A 813 38.01 -5.30 -28.22
N LYS A 814 38.94 -4.57 -28.86
CA LYS A 814 39.33 -3.22 -28.40
C LYS A 814 38.20 -2.21 -28.54
N ASP A 815 37.38 -2.34 -29.58
CA ASP A 815 36.22 -1.48 -29.79
C ASP A 815 35.18 -1.71 -28.67
N LEU A 816 35.03 -2.96 -28.20
CA LEU A 816 34.21 -3.29 -27.02
C LEU A 816 34.78 -2.70 -25.74
N GLN A 817 36.09 -2.84 -25.50
CA GLN A 817 36.73 -2.25 -24.33
C GLN A 817 36.54 -0.72 -24.31
N PHE A 818 36.67 -0.07 -25.46
CA PHE A 818 36.38 1.35 -25.59
C PHE A 818 34.91 1.66 -25.30
N ALA A 819 33.97 0.91 -25.87
CA ALA A 819 32.55 1.07 -25.62
C ALA A 819 32.18 0.89 -24.13
N ASP A 820 32.82 -0.04 -23.42
CA ASP A 820 32.65 -0.22 -21.98
C ASP A 820 33.19 0.99 -21.18
N THR A 821 34.30 1.61 -21.61
CA THR A 821 34.84 2.79 -20.92
C THR A 821 33.94 4.02 -21.02
N ILE A 822 33.27 4.21 -22.15
CA ILE A 822 32.37 5.35 -22.36
C ILE A 822 30.94 5.05 -21.91
N ASN A 823 30.54 3.77 -21.87
CA ASN A 823 29.20 3.27 -21.55
C ASN A 823 28.10 4.17 -22.14
N PRO A 824 27.85 4.13 -23.46
CA PRO A 824 27.01 5.13 -24.14
C PRO A 824 25.66 5.34 -23.44
N GLY A 825 25.36 6.59 -23.09
CA GLY A 825 24.12 6.97 -22.39
C GLY A 825 24.04 6.48 -20.94
N ASN A 826 25.14 5.96 -20.38
CA ASN A 826 25.16 5.29 -19.09
C ASN A 826 24.14 4.12 -19.01
N ALA A 827 23.93 3.44 -20.14
CA ALA A 827 22.81 2.53 -20.36
C ALA A 827 22.99 1.14 -19.74
N SER A 828 24.23 0.67 -19.60
CA SER A 828 24.51 -0.67 -19.08
C SER A 828 24.11 -0.80 -17.62
N ALA A 829 23.36 -1.86 -17.29
CA ALA A 829 22.91 -2.17 -15.95
C ALA A 829 23.87 -3.13 -15.24
N HIS A 830 25.16 -2.79 -15.14
CA HIS A 830 26.21 -3.67 -14.61
C HIS A 830 26.57 -3.44 -13.13
N ASP A 831 25.82 -2.61 -12.40
CA ASP A 831 25.99 -2.48 -10.94
C ASP A 831 25.38 -3.67 -10.21
N PHE A 832 26.23 -4.64 -9.85
CA PHE A 832 25.79 -5.91 -9.25
C PHE A 832 25.44 -5.81 -7.76
N ASP A 833 25.74 -4.67 -7.12
CA ASP A 833 25.39 -4.41 -5.72
C ASP A 833 23.96 -3.88 -5.59
N LEU A 834 23.01 -4.81 -5.54
CA LEU A 834 21.58 -4.49 -5.42
C LEU A 834 21.14 -4.29 -3.95
N SER A 835 22.07 -4.17 -3.00
CA SER A 835 21.74 -3.95 -1.59
C SER A 835 20.90 -2.69 -1.31
N PRO A 836 21.06 -1.55 -2.03
CA PRO A 836 20.18 -0.39 -1.83
C PRO A 836 18.71 -0.67 -2.12
N PHE A 837 18.42 -1.46 -3.16
CA PHE A 837 17.07 -1.88 -3.52
C PHE A 837 16.48 -2.84 -2.48
N LEU A 838 17.26 -3.84 -2.07
CA LEU A 838 16.91 -4.78 -1.01
C LEU A 838 16.59 -4.06 0.32
N ASN A 839 17.45 -3.11 0.74
CA ASN A 839 17.31 -2.42 2.03
C ASN A 839 16.00 -1.63 2.17
N ARG A 840 15.33 -1.33 1.05
CA ARG A 840 14.02 -0.69 1.00
C ARG A 840 12.86 -1.68 0.92
N GLY A 841 13.15 -2.97 0.79
CA GLY A 841 12.17 -4.05 0.64
C GLY A 841 11.90 -4.45 -0.82
N GLY A 842 12.64 -3.91 -1.79
CA GLY A 842 12.41 -4.12 -3.22
C GLY A 842 12.53 -5.59 -3.64
N LYS A 843 11.68 -6.04 -4.58
CA LYS A 843 11.63 -7.43 -5.10
C LYS A 843 11.92 -7.52 -6.60
N ILE A 844 12.59 -8.57 -7.04
CA ILE A 844 12.98 -8.81 -8.44
C ILE A 844 12.49 -10.21 -8.85
N LEU A 845 11.61 -10.27 -9.84
CA LEU A 845 11.29 -11.49 -10.58
C LEU A 845 11.92 -11.35 -11.97
N LYS A 846 12.98 -12.10 -12.21
CA LYS A 846 13.62 -12.14 -13.53
C LYS A 846 13.21 -13.41 -14.25
N TYR A 847 13.03 -13.34 -15.56
CA TYR A 847 12.85 -14.52 -16.39
C TYR A 847 13.65 -14.44 -17.69
N HIS A 848 13.94 -15.59 -18.30
CA HIS A 848 14.61 -15.66 -19.60
C HIS A 848 14.23 -16.95 -20.32
N GLY A 849 13.91 -16.85 -21.61
CA GLY A 849 13.72 -18.02 -22.47
C GLY A 849 15.01 -18.78 -22.70
N THR A 850 14.96 -20.11 -22.76
CA THR A 850 16.17 -20.92 -22.98
C THR A 850 16.54 -21.06 -24.45
N VAL A 851 15.70 -20.61 -25.38
CA VAL A 851 15.97 -20.58 -26.82
C VAL A 851 15.91 -19.16 -27.37
N ASP A 852 16.37 -18.20 -26.55
CA ASP A 852 16.47 -16.79 -26.93
C ASP A 852 17.61 -16.60 -27.95
N ALA A 853 17.22 -16.44 -29.22
CA ALA A 853 18.10 -16.22 -30.34
C ALA A 853 18.52 -14.75 -30.52
N LEU A 854 18.24 -13.84 -29.59
CA LEU A 854 18.72 -12.45 -29.67
C LEU A 854 19.64 -12.13 -28.50
N ILE A 855 19.18 -12.43 -27.29
CA ILE A 855 19.96 -12.24 -26.07
C ILE A 855 20.21 -13.63 -25.50
N PRO A 856 21.42 -14.19 -25.67
CA PRO A 856 21.71 -15.51 -25.16
C PRO A 856 21.37 -15.64 -23.67
N THR A 857 20.66 -16.71 -23.31
CA THR A 857 20.22 -16.99 -21.92
C THR A 857 21.38 -16.93 -20.92
N GLY A 858 22.59 -17.31 -21.38
CA GLY A 858 23.82 -17.27 -20.59
C GLY A 858 24.12 -15.88 -20.04
N SER A 859 23.70 -14.82 -20.71
CA SER A 859 23.89 -13.43 -20.27
C SER A 859 23.16 -13.17 -18.96
N SER A 860 21.95 -13.73 -18.82
CA SER A 860 21.17 -13.59 -17.60
C SER A 860 21.66 -14.48 -16.45
N VAL A 861 22.16 -15.67 -16.78
CA VAL A 861 22.84 -16.55 -15.82
C VAL A 861 24.12 -15.89 -15.31
N TYR A 862 24.90 -15.26 -16.19
CA TYR A 862 26.10 -14.53 -15.83
C TYR A 862 25.80 -13.35 -14.89
N PHE A 863 24.79 -12.53 -15.23
CA PHE A 863 24.34 -11.45 -14.36
C PHE A 863 23.92 -11.96 -12.97
N TYR A 864 23.12 -13.02 -12.89
CA TYR A 864 22.70 -13.61 -11.61
C TYR A 864 23.92 -14.07 -10.79
N LYS A 865 24.88 -14.77 -11.42
CA LYS A 865 26.12 -15.20 -10.77
C LYS A 865 26.94 -14.01 -10.25
N LYS A 866 27.02 -12.91 -11.00
CA LYS A 866 27.72 -11.70 -10.55
C LYS A 866 27.05 -11.03 -9.36
N VAL A 867 25.72 -10.89 -9.37
CA VAL A 867 24.97 -10.38 -8.21
C VAL A 867 25.19 -11.28 -6.99
N LEU A 868 25.10 -12.60 -7.15
CA LEU A 868 25.35 -13.56 -6.07
C LEU A 868 26.78 -13.43 -5.52
N GLN A 869 27.79 -13.33 -6.39
CA GLN A 869 29.20 -13.16 -6.00
C GLN A 869 29.44 -11.84 -5.27
N THR A 870 28.74 -10.77 -5.64
CA THR A 870 28.86 -9.44 -5.00
C THR A 870 28.16 -9.40 -3.64
N LEU A 871 27.00 -10.03 -3.49
CA LEU A 871 26.18 -9.93 -2.29
C LEU A 871 26.50 -10.99 -1.22
N ARG A 872 26.98 -12.18 -1.61
CA ARG A 872 27.32 -13.26 -0.67
C ARG A 872 28.38 -12.86 0.38
N PRO A 873 29.48 -12.14 0.05
CA PRO A 873 30.44 -11.65 1.04
C PRO A 873 29.84 -10.66 2.04
N LYS A 874 28.71 -10.02 1.69
CA LYS A 874 27.98 -9.10 2.58
C LYS A 874 26.96 -9.80 3.49
N GLY A 875 26.87 -11.14 3.43
CA GLY A 875 25.91 -11.91 4.22
C GLY A 875 24.46 -11.81 3.75
N ILE A 876 24.23 -11.30 2.52
CA ILE A 876 22.89 -11.16 1.95
C ILE A 876 22.50 -12.45 1.21
N ASN A 877 21.34 -13.01 1.54
CA ASN A 877 20.74 -14.09 0.78
C ASN A 877 19.94 -13.52 -0.40
N ILE A 878 20.31 -13.91 -1.63
CA ILE A 878 19.69 -13.38 -2.86
C ILE A 878 18.20 -13.78 -2.96
N ASP A 879 17.84 -14.95 -2.43
CA ASP A 879 16.48 -15.50 -2.47
C ASP A 879 15.45 -14.67 -1.69
N ASP A 880 15.90 -13.81 -0.77
CA ASP A 880 15.03 -12.95 0.04
C ASP A 880 14.37 -11.84 -0.81
N PHE A 881 14.93 -11.53 -1.98
CA PHE A 881 14.47 -10.42 -2.82
C PHE A 881 14.60 -10.61 -4.33
N TYR A 882 15.33 -11.61 -4.81
CA TYR A 882 15.57 -11.83 -6.24
C TYR A 882 15.37 -13.31 -6.61
N ARG A 883 14.28 -13.60 -7.33
CA ARG A 883 14.05 -14.89 -8.00
C ARG A 883 14.33 -14.78 -9.49
N PHE A 884 14.93 -15.83 -10.05
CA PHE A 884 15.23 -15.95 -11.47
C PHE A 884 14.64 -17.25 -12.02
N PHE A 885 13.86 -17.16 -13.10
CA PHE A 885 13.20 -18.29 -13.76
C PHE A 885 13.72 -18.47 -15.19
N LEU A 886 14.14 -19.68 -15.53
CA LEU A 886 14.38 -20.06 -16.92
C LEU A 886 13.09 -20.64 -17.49
N ILE A 887 12.75 -20.28 -18.72
CA ILE A 887 11.54 -20.74 -19.42
C ILE A 887 11.96 -21.62 -20.60
N PRO A 888 11.90 -22.96 -20.46
CA PRO A 888 12.26 -23.89 -21.51
C PRO A 888 11.52 -23.63 -22.83
N ASP A 889 12.23 -23.65 -23.95
CA ASP A 889 11.70 -23.49 -25.33
C ASP A 889 11.01 -22.13 -25.61
N MET A 890 11.05 -21.17 -24.68
CA MET A 890 10.62 -19.81 -24.95
C MET A 890 11.69 -19.04 -25.73
N ASN A 891 11.25 -18.34 -26.78
CA ASN A 891 12.08 -17.45 -27.58
C ASN A 891 12.34 -16.11 -26.85
N HIS A 892 12.82 -15.11 -27.59
CA HIS A 892 13.02 -13.77 -27.06
C HIS A 892 11.70 -13.16 -26.56
N CYS A 893 11.61 -12.97 -25.24
CA CYS A 893 10.48 -12.42 -24.48
C CYS A 893 9.16 -13.22 -24.49
N SER A 894 8.81 -13.83 -25.61
CA SER A 894 7.51 -14.46 -25.83
C SER A 894 7.59 -15.55 -26.89
N GLY A 895 6.55 -16.38 -26.96
CA GLY A 895 6.39 -17.39 -27.99
C GLY A 895 7.27 -18.62 -27.80
N SER A 896 6.76 -19.75 -28.26
CA SER A 896 7.44 -21.03 -28.23
C SER A 896 6.81 -21.95 -29.27
N VAL A 897 7.59 -22.84 -29.88
CA VAL A 897 7.07 -23.83 -30.83
C VAL A 897 6.29 -24.91 -30.08
N THR A 898 6.83 -25.39 -28.97
CA THR A 898 6.36 -26.58 -28.26
C THR A 898 6.11 -26.34 -26.77
N GLY A 899 6.99 -25.61 -26.10
CA GLY A 899 6.99 -25.46 -24.66
C GLY A 899 5.97 -24.47 -24.09
N PRO A 900 5.50 -24.70 -22.84
CA PRO A 900 4.79 -23.70 -22.06
C PRO A 900 5.67 -22.48 -21.79
N TRP A 901 5.20 -21.30 -22.19
CA TRP A 901 5.99 -20.06 -22.14
C TRP A 901 5.24 -18.88 -21.51
N TYR A 902 3.91 -18.88 -21.58
CA TYR A 902 3.11 -17.74 -21.19
C TYR A 902 2.92 -17.70 -19.68
N ILE A 903 3.37 -16.61 -19.06
CA ILE A 903 3.26 -16.31 -17.62
C ILE A 903 2.70 -14.90 -17.38
N ALA A 904 2.04 -14.33 -18.41
CA ALA A 904 1.51 -12.96 -18.43
C ALA A 904 2.55 -11.88 -18.06
N ALA A 905 3.82 -12.07 -18.45
CA ALA A 905 4.86 -11.10 -18.19
C ALA A 905 4.78 -9.87 -19.13
N GLY A 906 5.54 -8.82 -18.81
CA GLY A 906 5.67 -7.66 -19.71
C GLY A 906 6.18 -8.07 -21.10
N SER A 907 5.62 -7.47 -22.13
CA SER A 907 5.90 -7.78 -23.53
C SER A 907 5.52 -9.20 -23.97
N GLN A 908 4.66 -9.89 -23.20
CA GLN A 908 4.01 -11.14 -23.61
C GLN A 908 2.57 -10.87 -24.03
N SER A 909 2.24 -11.16 -25.30
CA SER A 909 0.87 -11.08 -25.82
C SER A 909 0.36 -12.47 -26.19
N LEU A 910 -0.90 -12.74 -25.88
CA LEU A 910 -1.58 -13.99 -26.21
C LEU A 910 -2.88 -13.69 -26.95
N THR A 911 -3.11 -14.36 -28.08
CA THR A 911 -4.31 -14.11 -28.88
C THR A 911 -5.55 -14.50 -28.09
N GLY A 912 -6.51 -13.58 -27.98
CA GLY A 912 -7.77 -13.81 -27.24
C GLY A 912 -7.69 -13.54 -25.73
N ALA A 913 -6.54 -13.11 -25.21
CA ALA A 913 -6.39 -12.61 -23.84
C ALA A 913 -6.23 -11.08 -23.84
N THR A 914 -6.72 -10.42 -22.79
CA THR A 914 -6.45 -8.99 -22.54
C THR A 914 -5.41 -8.76 -21.46
N HIS A 915 -5.33 -9.69 -20.49
CA HIS A 915 -4.39 -9.71 -19.38
C HIS A 915 -4.47 -11.08 -18.71
N SER A 916 -3.49 -11.35 -17.84
CA SER A 916 -3.36 -12.59 -17.06
C SER A 916 -3.34 -13.86 -17.89
N VAL A 917 -3.25 -15.01 -17.22
CA VAL A 917 -3.30 -16.34 -17.84
C VAL A 917 -4.76 -16.79 -17.89
N PRO A 918 -5.40 -16.88 -19.07
CA PRO A 918 -6.82 -17.21 -19.16
C PRO A 918 -7.14 -18.57 -18.51
N GLY A 919 -8.08 -18.57 -17.56
CA GLY A 919 -8.44 -19.74 -16.76
C GLY A 919 -7.62 -19.92 -15.48
N TYR A 920 -6.56 -19.15 -15.28
CA TYR A 920 -5.61 -19.25 -14.17
C TYR A 920 -5.16 -17.84 -13.71
N GLU A 921 -6.12 -17.00 -13.31
CA GLU A 921 -5.86 -15.63 -12.84
C GLU A 921 -5.36 -15.63 -11.38
N ASP A 922 -4.20 -16.26 -11.16
CA ASP A 922 -3.59 -16.46 -9.85
C ASP A 922 -2.08 -16.21 -9.85
N ALA A 923 -1.51 -16.08 -8.66
CA ALA A 923 -0.10 -15.79 -8.45
C ALA A 923 0.85 -16.96 -8.75
N GLU A 924 0.34 -18.16 -9.06
CA GLU A 924 1.18 -19.28 -9.49
C GLU A 924 1.41 -19.24 -11.00
N HIS A 925 0.44 -18.76 -11.79
CA HIS A 925 0.54 -18.72 -13.25
C HIS A 925 0.94 -17.35 -13.80
N ASP A 926 0.63 -16.28 -13.07
CA ASP A 926 0.81 -14.90 -13.50
C ASP A 926 1.94 -14.21 -12.72
N VAL A 927 3.00 -13.80 -13.42
CA VAL A 927 4.17 -13.18 -12.79
C VAL A 927 3.88 -11.80 -12.20
N ILE A 928 2.90 -11.06 -12.73
CA ILE A 928 2.50 -9.75 -12.20
C ILE A 928 1.75 -9.93 -10.89
N LEU A 929 0.83 -10.91 -10.83
CA LEU A 929 0.14 -11.26 -9.58
C LEU A 929 1.10 -11.86 -8.54
N ALA A 930 2.06 -12.68 -8.98
CA ALA A 930 3.14 -13.19 -8.12
C ALA A 930 3.98 -12.06 -7.53
N MET A 931 4.34 -11.06 -8.35
CA MET A 931 5.07 -9.88 -7.90
C MET A 931 4.29 -9.10 -6.83
N MET A 932 3.01 -8.82 -7.10
CA MET A 932 2.14 -8.13 -6.15
C MET A 932 2.04 -8.90 -4.84
N LYS A 933 1.84 -10.22 -4.91
CA LYS A 933 1.76 -11.06 -3.72
C LYS A 933 3.07 -11.02 -2.90
N TRP A 934 4.21 -11.04 -3.57
CA TRP A 934 5.51 -10.99 -2.89
C TRP A 934 5.78 -9.64 -2.23
N VAL A 935 5.52 -8.54 -2.93
CA VAL A 935 5.74 -7.18 -2.40
C VAL A 935 4.76 -6.84 -1.27
N GLU A 936 3.49 -7.20 -1.43
CA GLU A 936 2.42 -6.72 -0.54
C GLU A 936 2.16 -7.65 0.65
N ALA A 937 2.31 -8.97 0.46
CA ALA A 937 2.08 -9.97 1.49
C ALA A 937 3.36 -10.64 2.01
N GLY A 938 4.52 -10.39 1.37
CA GLY A 938 5.78 -11.03 1.75
C GLY A 938 5.89 -12.49 1.31
N GLU A 939 4.99 -12.96 0.44
CA GLU A 939 4.94 -14.36 -0.02
C GLU A 939 5.67 -14.50 -1.36
N ALA A 940 6.93 -14.96 -1.32
CA ALA A 940 7.75 -15.18 -2.52
C ALA A 940 7.23 -16.37 -3.35
N PRO A 941 7.28 -16.30 -4.70
CA PRO A 941 6.99 -17.47 -5.53
C PRO A 941 8.15 -18.46 -5.46
N ASP A 942 7.87 -19.69 -5.00
CA ASP A 942 8.82 -20.81 -5.02
C ASP A 942 8.92 -21.47 -6.40
N HIS A 943 7.87 -21.29 -7.22
CA HIS A 943 7.79 -21.65 -8.62
C HIS A 943 6.75 -20.74 -9.32
N LEU A 944 6.73 -20.76 -10.64
CA LEU A 944 5.63 -20.24 -11.47
C LEU A 944 5.14 -21.36 -12.38
N ILE A 945 3.97 -21.27 -12.99
CA ILE A 945 3.47 -22.25 -13.94
C ILE A 945 3.32 -21.57 -15.30
N ALA A 946 4.20 -21.95 -16.23
CA ALA A 946 4.09 -21.50 -17.61
C ALA A 946 3.01 -22.31 -18.34
N THR A 947 2.30 -21.64 -19.24
CA THR A 947 1.20 -22.23 -20.01
C THR A 947 1.47 -22.14 -21.51
N LYS A 948 1.22 -23.23 -22.24
CA LYS A 948 1.10 -23.25 -23.71
C LYS A 948 -0.39 -23.36 -24.04
N PHE A 949 -0.89 -22.44 -24.87
CA PHE A 949 -2.21 -22.54 -25.46
C PHE A 949 -2.12 -23.14 -26.85
N VAL A 950 -3.18 -23.83 -27.28
CA VAL A 950 -3.25 -24.36 -28.65
C VAL A 950 -3.12 -23.21 -29.65
N ASN A 951 -2.08 -23.25 -30.48
CA ASN A 951 -1.71 -22.19 -31.43
C ASN A 951 -1.58 -20.79 -30.77
N ASP A 952 -1.14 -20.72 -29.51
CA ASP A 952 -1.02 -19.47 -28.74
C ASP A 952 -2.31 -18.63 -28.76
N THR A 953 -3.45 -19.32 -28.76
CA THR A 953 -4.79 -18.74 -28.79
C THR A 953 -5.58 -19.21 -27.58
N ALA A 954 -5.85 -18.28 -26.65
CA ALA A 954 -6.52 -18.55 -25.38
C ALA A 954 -7.85 -19.29 -25.55
N THR A 955 -8.65 -18.91 -26.55
CA THR A 955 -9.98 -19.48 -26.79
C THR A 955 -9.97 -20.91 -27.33
N LEU A 956 -8.81 -21.43 -27.74
CA LEU A 956 -8.64 -22.83 -28.18
C LEU A 956 -8.28 -23.78 -27.01
N GLY A 957 -8.08 -23.24 -25.81
CA GLY A 957 -7.77 -24.01 -24.61
C GLY A 957 -6.28 -24.23 -24.37
N VAL A 958 -5.96 -24.74 -23.17
CA VAL A 958 -4.61 -25.07 -22.75
C VAL A 958 -4.14 -26.35 -23.44
N GLN A 959 -2.94 -26.29 -24.02
CA GLN A 959 -2.24 -27.43 -24.60
C GLN A 959 -1.39 -28.16 -23.55
N SER A 960 -0.60 -27.40 -22.79
CA SER A 960 0.28 -27.97 -21.75
C SER A 960 0.70 -26.90 -20.74
N GLN A 961 1.08 -27.36 -19.55
CA GLN A 961 1.59 -26.53 -18.45
C GLN A 961 2.81 -27.18 -17.80
N ARG A 962 3.75 -26.35 -17.34
CA ARG A 962 4.96 -26.80 -16.65
C ARG A 962 5.38 -25.82 -15.55
N PRO A 963 5.75 -26.29 -14.36
CA PRO A 963 6.33 -25.41 -13.36
C PRO A 963 7.70 -24.90 -13.82
N LEU A 964 7.94 -23.61 -13.63
CA LEU A 964 9.21 -22.93 -13.73
C LEU A 964 9.81 -22.83 -12.34
N CYS A 965 11.03 -23.34 -12.19
CA CYS A 965 11.69 -23.40 -10.90
C CYS A 965 12.61 -22.19 -10.69
N VAL A 966 12.75 -21.77 -9.43
CA VAL A 966 13.74 -20.76 -9.07
C VAL A 966 15.14 -21.31 -9.36
N TYR A 967 15.85 -20.66 -10.28
CA TYR A 967 17.23 -20.99 -10.66
C TYR A 967 18.13 -21.00 -9.40
N PRO A 968 19.00 -22.02 -9.23
CA PRO A 968 19.45 -22.98 -10.23
C PRO A 968 18.63 -24.28 -10.31
N LYS A 969 17.49 -24.38 -9.64
CA LYS A 969 16.61 -25.55 -9.79
C LYS A 969 15.97 -25.57 -11.18
N GLN A 970 15.62 -26.76 -11.64
CA GLN A 970 14.92 -27.01 -12.89
C GLN A 970 13.74 -27.97 -12.66
N ALA A 971 12.77 -27.94 -13.57
CA ALA A 971 11.64 -28.85 -13.54
C ALA A 971 12.07 -30.24 -14.02
N LYS A 972 11.92 -31.24 -13.17
CA LYS A 972 12.17 -32.65 -13.48
C LYS A 972 10.83 -33.37 -13.62
N TYR A 973 10.63 -34.07 -14.74
CA TYR A 973 9.49 -34.95 -14.92
C TYR A 973 9.59 -36.13 -13.94
N ILE A 974 8.48 -36.46 -13.27
CA ILE A 974 8.41 -37.57 -12.31
C ILE A 974 7.67 -38.77 -12.90
N SER A 975 6.38 -38.59 -13.20
CA SER A 975 5.46 -39.61 -13.73
C SER A 975 4.12 -38.93 -14.04
N GLY A 976 3.25 -39.58 -14.83
CA GLY A 976 1.92 -39.06 -15.17
C GLY A 976 1.90 -38.32 -16.51
N ASP A 977 0.87 -37.52 -16.77
CA ASP A 977 0.75 -36.77 -18.02
C ASP A 977 1.76 -35.59 -18.02
N PRO A 978 2.76 -35.55 -18.91
CA PRO A 978 3.77 -34.48 -18.94
C PRO A 978 3.19 -33.10 -19.25
N ASN A 979 1.94 -33.02 -19.74
CA ASN A 979 1.27 -31.76 -20.02
C ASN A 979 0.63 -31.11 -18.77
N LEU A 980 0.62 -31.80 -17.62
CA LEU A 980 0.06 -31.29 -16.37
C LEU A 980 1.17 -30.85 -15.42
N PRO A 981 1.00 -29.73 -14.69
CA PRO A 981 2.05 -29.19 -13.82
C PRO A 981 2.37 -30.12 -12.64
N GLY A 982 1.40 -30.92 -12.16
CA GLY A 982 1.60 -31.88 -11.07
C GLY A 982 2.46 -33.10 -11.41
N SER A 983 2.83 -33.28 -12.68
CA SER A 983 3.72 -34.36 -13.14
C SER A 983 5.21 -33.98 -13.09
N TRP A 984 5.52 -32.82 -12.50
CA TRP A 984 6.86 -32.24 -12.44
C TRP A 984 7.20 -31.83 -11.02
N GLU A 985 8.49 -31.80 -10.70
CA GLU A 985 8.99 -31.28 -9.43
C GLU A 985 10.23 -30.40 -9.64
N CYS A 986 10.40 -29.39 -8.79
CA CYS A 986 11.60 -28.54 -8.82
C CYS A 986 12.77 -29.19 -8.10
N LYS A 987 13.81 -29.58 -8.86
CA LYS A 987 15.02 -30.22 -8.34
C LYS A 987 16.28 -29.45 -8.72
N SER A 988 17.29 -29.53 -7.85
CA SER A 988 18.66 -29.15 -8.21
C SER A 988 19.20 -30.19 -9.21
N LEU A 989 20.01 -29.75 -10.17
CA LEU A 989 20.74 -30.64 -11.06
C LEU A 989 21.84 -31.43 -10.33
N TYR A 990 22.25 -30.99 -9.13
CA TYR A 990 23.30 -31.57 -8.29
C TYR A 990 22.87 -31.68 -6.83
#